data_AF-Q584H3-F1
#
_entry.id   AF-Q584H3-F1
#
_cell.length_a   1.000
_cell.length_b   1.000
_cell.length_c   1.000
_cell.angle_alpha   90.00
_cell.angle_beta   90.00
_cell.angle_gamma   90.00
#
_symmetry.space_group_name_H-M   'P 1'
#
loop_
_entity.id
_entity.type
_entity.pdbx_description
1 polymer ?
#
loop_
_entity_poly.entity_id
_entity_poly.type
_entity_poly.pdbx_seq_one_letter_code
_entity_poly.pdbx_strand_id
1 'polypeptide(L)'
;MADTLQLLGDVTDVSNAAAIVGLDTLVEEGRLIEERADYLKEKFKELHNRVLVVYKRDFFLLKRARQLRKELDAQKERMAARGKIAQDDDAEIQRLNKLLMDTEEELSDAQERESILQVEVLELDRKKFTVALEREDAIAAEEAQLRPRMEAMRQEVSSTGKELEDMVEQCKTLSAKRDVLLAQEAEATEALAKFKTTMAETTRQLANIERLPEHSLRQAQVILKSYEAALLEAKALDEKLAAQADMIAKLELKKNNRNLDYEQAVANLQKLKSKIDSKRVTIATLNTSLEMEQEARLGYQQRIAQIEDLINTTNATRAKQCEDVEQARRDLEQAREEYAELDIALCKIIKEQKDVKDNITSVMKTIERVETTRKRNAQRLDDAKRDAERRNQLFLKEQGYEKEFTAKVGAVSADIKVIEKEIINRTLQEETKRREIKALVVRLQELSKEKAKGKSRIIIGKHELRMKEMYVSDARKRLSDLELRLDSIIDTFQSIKHERTHKAAQIQAITQKMTEMTEKKAILENELVVLCRESAVKEAELVKKRRQIHKLRQSCRALRLEKNNQRKCLEKRSLEERNIKAQARRVASRIATMEEEMGGAKRNYQNIIENRDGAGIQLLDRNDELCVLYERFKTQEKVIRDGITVDNAREEEIRALRIKFTDVRRQVDLVRASVPQVKELEDRLAKILNDIDDEKWKVEVLENDLTNPKNAHRWRLLKRQNAGRSVASGVTAPQQAHSDVVATASPGEAAPSAIVTASDSCSDDVVDLQQRYQQLEERVRNVNERIREKELILEEVTELSTRLAEQVKNGREFTLALTKQVNSHHHSIRAKTRQMMATVSELSVFQASAIQLQQDVQRLEGIVEEAERLMAEGEAPFAEAEERYIREVEGKARYRNVLRRKKEELESEKSKGPKVYVEQRPNAYIPDDGLSVPKPFGALMPFKPTPAVQTSRYYRSKSERSRDSDGPKRGPYSESYSGGGSLKGNDNGPPKTNHFSLTQ
;
A
#
# COMPACT_ATOMS: atom_id res chain seq x y z
N MET A 1 35.69 4.83 -107.42
CA MET A 1 34.98 4.00 -108.45
C MET A 1 35.12 4.66 -109.81
N ALA A 2 34.89 5.99 -109.90
CA ALA A 2 35.19 6.78 -111.09
C ALA A 2 36.67 6.66 -111.50
N ASP A 3 37.57 6.92 -110.55
CA ASP A 3 39.04 6.96 -110.64
C ASP A 3 39.69 5.74 -111.33
N THR A 4 39.06 4.56 -111.23
CA THR A 4 39.55 3.31 -111.85
C THR A 4 39.09 3.09 -113.30
N LEU A 5 38.28 3.98 -113.88
CA LEU A 5 37.80 3.85 -115.26
C LEU A 5 38.71 4.54 -116.29
N GLN A 6 39.46 5.58 -115.91
CA GLN A 6 40.37 6.28 -116.83
C GLN A 6 41.57 5.40 -117.23
N LEU A 7 42.13 4.63 -116.28
CA LEU A 7 43.21 3.64 -116.51
C LEU A 7 42.80 2.42 -117.38
N LEU A 8 41.56 2.40 -117.92
CA LEU A 8 41.06 1.35 -118.80
C LEU A 8 40.73 1.86 -120.22
N GLY A 9 41.00 3.15 -120.53
CA GLY A 9 40.90 3.72 -121.87
C GLY A 9 42.00 3.22 -122.79
N ASP A 10 43.26 3.53 -122.45
CA ASP A 10 44.46 3.27 -123.26
C ASP A 10 44.60 1.79 -123.65
N VAL A 11 44.19 0.88 -122.77
CA VAL A 11 44.26 -0.58 -123.02
C VAL A 11 43.25 -1.07 -124.08
N THR A 12 42.40 -0.19 -124.64
CA THR A 12 41.48 -0.55 -125.75
C THR A 12 42.04 -0.27 -127.13
N ASP A 13 43.07 0.56 -127.28
CA ASP A 13 43.75 0.72 -128.56
C ASP A 13 44.78 -0.40 -128.75
N VAL A 14 44.60 -1.17 -129.82
CA VAL A 14 45.41 -2.35 -130.14
C VAL A 14 46.41 -2.05 -131.26
N SER A 15 46.32 -0.86 -131.89
CA SER A 15 46.98 -0.54 -133.16
C SER A 15 48.52 -0.63 -133.08
N ASN A 16 49.10 -0.22 -131.95
CA ASN A 16 50.55 -0.27 -131.70
C ASN A 16 51.03 -1.60 -131.06
N ALA A 17 50.17 -2.62 -130.98
CA ALA A 17 50.58 -3.90 -130.39
C ALA A 17 51.63 -4.59 -131.27
N ALA A 18 52.69 -5.14 -130.66
CA ALA A 18 53.77 -5.82 -131.37
C ALA A 18 53.30 -6.97 -132.29
N ALA A 19 52.15 -7.57 -132.01
CA ALA A 19 51.53 -8.57 -132.87
C ALA A 19 50.84 -7.99 -134.12
N ILE A 20 50.34 -6.75 -134.08
CA ILE A 20 49.81 -6.05 -135.26
C ILE A 20 50.99 -5.51 -136.09
N VAL A 21 51.94 -4.82 -135.46
CA VAL A 21 53.17 -4.35 -136.13
C VAL A 21 53.91 -5.53 -136.80
N GLY A 22 54.02 -6.68 -136.12
CA GLY A 22 54.62 -7.89 -136.69
C GLY A 22 53.83 -8.53 -137.84
N LEU A 23 52.53 -8.26 -137.96
CA LEU A 23 51.72 -8.67 -139.12
C LEU A 23 51.89 -7.69 -140.29
N ASP A 24 51.97 -6.39 -140.02
CA ASP A 24 52.21 -5.37 -141.03
C ASP A 24 53.59 -5.55 -141.67
N THR A 25 54.66 -5.77 -140.88
CA THR A 25 56.00 -6.09 -141.41
C THR A 25 56.02 -7.37 -142.24
N LEU A 26 55.15 -8.36 -141.97
CA LEU A 26 55.05 -9.59 -142.77
C LEU A 26 54.32 -9.38 -144.10
N VAL A 27 53.49 -8.34 -144.22
CA VAL A 27 52.92 -7.88 -145.51
C VAL A 27 53.98 -7.09 -146.28
N GLU A 28 54.75 -6.22 -145.62
CA GLU A 28 55.88 -5.50 -146.22
C GLU A 28 56.98 -6.43 -146.75
N GLU A 29 57.28 -7.53 -146.04
CA GLU A 29 58.18 -8.60 -146.51
C GLU A 29 57.59 -9.45 -147.66
N GLY A 30 56.33 -9.23 -148.07
CA GLY A 30 55.63 -10.03 -149.08
C GLY A 30 55.36 -11.48 -148.66
N ARG A 31 55.50 -11.81 -147.37
CA ARG A 31 55.33 -13.17 -146.83
C ARG A 31 53.89 -13.50 -146.42
N LEU A 32 53.08 -12.48 -146.13
CA LEU A 32 51.63 -12.60 -145.94
C LEU A 32 50.86 -11.86 -147.04
N ILE A 33 49.77 -12.49 -147.49
CA ILE A 33 48.71 -11.81 -148.24
C ILE A 33 48.00 -10.85 -147.28
N GLU A 34 47.67 -9.65 -147.74
CA GLU A 34 47.01 -8.58 -146.96
C GLU A 34 45.72 -9.08 -146.28
N GLU A 35 44.84 -9.77 -147.01
CA GLU A 35 43.64 -10.45 -146.48
C GLU A 35 43.95 -11.37 -145.26
N ARG A 36 45.11 -12.03 -145.28
CA ARG A 36 45.53 -12.95 -144.23
C ARG A 36 46.08 -12.21 -143.02
N ALA A 37 46.76 -11.08 -143.22
CA ALA A 37 47.21 -10.22 -142.15
C ALA A 37 46.02 -9.59 -141.43
N ASP A 38 45.04 -9.05 -142.17
CA ASP A 38 43.85 -8.44 -141.57
C ASP A 38 42.96 -9.44 -140.83
N TYR A 39 42.81 -10.67 -141.33
CA TYR A 39 42.21 -11.76 -140.56
C TYR A 39 42.92 -12.00 -139.21
N LEU A 40 44.25 -11.96 -139.19
CA LEU A 40 45.03 -12.16 -137.97
C LEU A 40 44.98 -10.93 -137.04
N LYS A 41 44.91 -9.70 -137.56
CA LYS A 41 44.63 -8.48 -136.79
C LYS A 41 43.24 -8.53 -136.16
N GLU A 42 42.22 -9.01 -136.88
CA GLU A 42 40.87 -9.22 -136.33
C GLU A 42 40.90 -10.27 -135.21
N LYS A 43 41.56 -11.41 -135.40
CA LYS A 43 41.69 -12.43 -134.33
C LYS A 43 42.52 -11.96 -133.14
N PHE A 44 43.50 -11.08 -133.34
CA PHE A 44 44.21 -10.43 -132.23
C PHE A 44 43.28 -9.47 -131.47
N LYS A 45 42.46 -8.67 -132.16
CA LYS A 45 41.44 -7.79 -131.55
C LYS A 45 40.35 -8.60 -130.81
N GLU A 46 39.89 -9.74 -131.34
CA GLU A 46 38.98 -10.65 -130.63
C GLU A 46 39.60 -11.19 -129.33
N LEU A 47 40.83 -11.68 -129.41
CA LEU A 47 41.54 -12.25 -128.26
C LEU A 47 41.79 -11.20 -127.17
N HIS A 48 42.28 -10.02 -127.55
CA HIS A 48 42.54 -8.89 -126.65
C HIS A 48 41.28 -8.43 -125.92
N ASN A 49 40.17 -8.24 -126.65
CA ASN A 49 38.87 -7.92 -126.06
C ASN A 49 38.40 -9.00 -125.07
N ARG A 50 38.62 -10.28 -125.39
CA ARG A 50 38.26 -11.40 -124.50
C ARG A 50 39.13 -11.45 -123.24
N VAL A 51 40.41 -11.12 -123.35
CA VAL A 51 41.35 -10.95 -122.21
C VAL A 51 40.93 -9.77 -121.33
N LEU A 52 40.56 -8.63 -121.91
CA LEU A 52 40.02 -7.48 -121.16
C LEU A 52 38.72 -7.81 -120.40
N VAL A 53 37.84 -8.63 -120.98
CA VAL A 53 36.62 -9.12 -120.29
C VAL A 53 36.97 -10.03 -119.10
N VAL A 54 37.99 -10.89 -119.23
CA VAL A 54 38.49 -11.70 -118.10
C VAL A 54 39.07 -10.82 -117.00
N TYR A 55 39.98 -9.88 -117.31
CA TYR A 55 40.53 -8.96 -116.31
C TYR A 55 39.45 -8.10 -115.61
N LYS A 56 38.45 -7.60 -116.34
CA LYS A 56 37.31 -6.87 -115.75
C LYS A 56 36.49 -7.74 -114.79
N ARG A 57 36.25 -9.02 -115.15
CA ARG A 57 35.60 -10.01 -114.26
C ARG A 57 36.44 -10.29 -113.02
N ASP A 58 37.74 -10.54 -113.18
CA ASP A 58 38.59 -10.97 -112.07
C ASP A 58 38.89 -9.82 -111.10
N PHE A 59 39.03 -8.58 -111.59
CA PHE A 59 39.08 -7.40 -110.73
C PHE A 59 37.79 -7.20 -109.94
N PHE A 60 36.62 -7.41 -110.56
CA PHE A 60 35.33 -7.38 -109.87
C PHE A 60 35.21 -8.47 -108.79
N LEU A 61 35.63 -9.70 -109.10
CA LEU A 61 35.65 -10.81 -108.15
C LEU A 61 36.63 -10.55 -106.99
N LEU A 62 37.83 -10.05 -107.26
CA LEU A 62 38.81 -9.69 -106.24
C LEU A 62 38.29 -8.57 -105.32
N LYS A 63 37.62 -7.57 -105.89
CA LYS A 63 36.97 -6.50 -105.13
C LYS A 63 35.83 -7.03 -104.26
N ARG A 64 34.97 -7.90 -104.80
CA ARG A 64 33.89 -8.55 -104.03
C ARG A 64 34.44 -9.43 -102.90
N ALA A 65 35.53 -10.17 -103.14
CA ALA A 65 36.20 -10.97 -102.13
C ALA A 65 36.82 -10.10 -101.01
N ARG A 66 37.42 -8.96 -101.35
CA ARG A 66 37.91 -7.97 -100.35
C ARG A 66 36.77 -7.37 -99.52
N GLN A 67 35.61 -7.11 -100.13
CA GLN A 67 34.44 -6.61 -99.42
C GLN A 67 33.83 -7.69 -98.49
N LEU A 68 33.63 -8.91 -98.97
CA LEU A 68 33.13 -10.03 -98.17
C LEU A 68 34.06 -10.38 -97.00
N ARG A 69 35.39 -10.19 -97.13
CA ARG A 69 36.32 -10.29 -95.99
C ARG A 69 36.06 -9.22 -94.93
N LYS A 70 35.91 -7.95 -95.31
CA LYS A 70 35.54 -6.88 -94.36
C LYS A 70 34.21 -7.14 -93.65
N GLU A 71 33.23 -7.66 -94.39
CA GLU A 71 31.91 -8.03 -93.83
C GLU A 71 32.02 -9.22 -92.86
N LEU A 72 32.84 -10.23 -93.18
CA LEU A 72 33.13 -11.37 -92.31
C LEU A 72 33.89 -10.96 -91.04
N ASP A 73 34.91 -10.12 -91.15
CA ASP A 73 35.72 -9.71 -90.00
C ASP A 73 34.92 -8.79 -89.06
N ALA A 74 34.08 -7.88 -89.59
CA ALA A 74 33.11 -7.13 -88.81
C ALA A 74 32.01 -8.01 -88.17
N GLN A 75 31.67 -9.17 -88.76
CA GLN A 75 30.80 -10.16 -88.11
C GLN A 75 31.53 -10.90 -86.96
N LYS A 76 32.81 -11.25 -87.13
CA LYS A 76 33.62 -11.84 -86.04
C LYS A 76 33.75 -10.89 -84.85
N GLU A 77 34.00 -9.61 -85.09
CA GLU A 77 34.08 -8.60 -84.02
C GLU A 77 32.75 -8.50 -83.24
N ARG A 78 31.60 -8.53 -83.94
CA ARG A 78 30.27 -8.56 -83.30
C ARG A 78 30.01 -9.85 -82.52
N MET A 79 30.47 -11.00 -83.02
CA MET A 79 30.37 -12.28 -82.30
C MET A 79 31.27 -12.30 -81.06
N ALA A 80 32.49 -11.76 -81.14
CA ALA A 80 33.39 -11.63 -79.99
C ALA A 80 32.85 -10.65 -78.94
N ALA A 81 32.24 -9.53 -79.36
CA ALA A 81 31.59 -8.59 -78.45
C ALA A 81 30.38 -9.23 -77.74
N ARG A 82 29.54 -9.98 -78.46
CA ARG A 82 28.44 -10.77 -77.87
C ARG A 82 28.95 -11.88 -76.94
N GLY A 83 30.06 -12.53 -77.29
CA GLY A 83 30.68 -13.55 -76.44
C GLY A 83 31.17 -13.02 -75.10
N LYS A 84 31.66 -11.76 -75.06
CA LYS A 84 31.98 -11.10 -73.79
C LYS A 84 30.73 -10.80 -72.96
N ILE A 85 29.71 -10.20 -73.58
CA ILE A 85 28.44 -9.91 -72.88
C ILE A 85 27.84 -11.20 -72.31
N ALA A 86 27.85 -12.31 -73.05
CA ALA A 86 27.40 -13.60 -72.55
C ALA A 86 28.24 -14.13 -71.36
N GLN A 87 29.57 -13.88 -71.33
CA GLN A 87 30.43 -14.23 -70.20
C GLN A 87 30.18 -13.34 -68.97
N ASP A 88 29.89 -12.06 -69.19
CA ASP A 88 29.51 -11.11 -68.12
C ASP A 88 28.11 -11.47 -67.55
N ASP A 89 27.16 -11.82 -68.43
CA ASP A 89 25.82 -12.30 -68.08
C ASP A 89 25.89 -13.65 -67.33
N ASP A 90 26.66 -14.64 -67.81
CA ASP A 90 26.87 -15.94 -67.14
C ASP A 90 27.49 -15.77 -65.74
N ALA A 91 28.41 -14.81 -65.57
CA ALA A 91 29.04 -14.50 -64.29
C ALA A 91 28.05 -13.84 -63.30
N GLU A 92 27.21 -12.92 -63.78
CA GLU A 92 26.16 -12.31 -62.96
C GLU A 92 25.04 -13.32 -62.63
N ILE A 93 24.67 -14.22 -63.55
CA ILE A 93 23.76 -15.35 -63.28
C ILE A 93 24.35 -16.27 -62.21
N GLN A 94 25.65 -16.60 -62.26
CA GLN A 94 26.30 -17.38 -61.19
C GLN A 94 26.30 -16.63 -59.85
N ARG A 95 26.53 -15.31 -59.86
CA ARG A 95 26.47 -14.47 -58.65
C ARG A 95 25.05 -14.41 -58.05
N LEU A 96 24.03 -14.30 -58.89
CA LEU A 96 22.62 -14.28 -58.50
C LEU A 96 22.14 -15.66 -58.04
N ASN A 97 22.56 -16.74 -58.69
CA ASN A 97 22.25 -18.11 -58.26
C ASN A 97 22.89 -18.42 -56.90
N LYS A 98 24.13 -17.96 -56.66
CA LYS A 98 24.72 -18.11 -55.33
C LYS A 98 23.93 -17.31 -54.29
N LEU A 99 23.64 -16.03 -54.56
CA LEU A 99 22.86 -15.20 -53.64
C LEU A 99 21.46 -15.80 -53.38
N LEU A 100 20.83 -16.42 -54.39
CA LEU A 100 19.58 -17.15 -54.23
C LEU A 100 19.76 -18.30 -53.21
N MET A 101 20.74 -19.18 -53.41
CA MET A 101 21.03 -20.28 -52.47
C MET A 101 21.34 -19.77 -51.06
N ASP A 102 22.20 -18.75 -50.93
CA ASP A 102 22.50 -18.11 -49.65
C ASP A 102 21.19 -17.62 -48.96
N THR A 103 20.23 -17.04 -49.71
CA THR A 103 18.91 -16.62 -49.17
C THR A 103 17.87 -17.73 -48.99
N GLU A 104 17.98 -18.85 -49.71
CA GLU A 104 17.13 -20.02 -49.53
C GLU A 104 17.55 -20.80 -48.27
N GLU A 105 18.85 -20.85 -47.98
CA GLU A 105 19.38 -21.30 -46.69
C GLU A 105 18.88 -20.39 -45.56
N GLU A 106 19.05 -19.06 -45.64
CA GLU A 106 18.50 -18.11 -44.64
C GLU A 106 16.97 -18.25 -44.44
N LEU A 107 16.22 -18.56 -45.50
CA LEU A 107 14.76 -18.76 -45.43
C LEU A 107 14.40 -20.07 -44.74
N SER A 108 15.10 -21.17 -45.01
CA SER A 108 14.92 -22.44 -44.29
C SER A 108 15.24 -22.25 -42.81
N ASP A 109 16.36 -21.60 -42.53
CA ASP A 109 16.86 -21.25 -41.19
C ASP A 109 15.89 -20.32 -40.43
N ALA A 110 15.11 -19.49 -41.14
CA ALA A 110 14.02 -18.70 -40.57
C ALA A 110 12.72 -19.51 -40.34
N GLN A 111 12.36 -20.42 -41.26
CA GLN A 111 11.19 -21.29 -41.13
C GLN A 111 11.34 -22.29 -39.99
N GLU A 112 12.53 -22.85 -39.77
CA GLU A 112 12.82 -23.70 -38.61
C GLU A 112 12.62 -22.93 -37.31
N ARG A 113 13.16 -21.70 -37.20
CA ARG A 113 12.95 -20.81 -36.05
C ARG A 113 11.48 -20.46 -35.83
N GLU A 114 10.73 -20.20 -36.90
CA GLU A 114 9.29 -19.97 -36.79
C GLU A 114 8.57 -21.23 -36.27
N SER A 115 8.91 -22.41 -36.78
CA SER A 115 8.29 -23.68 -36.34
C SER A 115 8.54 -23.96 -34.85
N ILE A 116 9.76 -23.67 -34.35
CA ILE A 116 10.11 -23.78 -32.93
C ILE A 116 9.27 -22.80 -32.09
N LEU A 117 9.18 -21.54 -32.51
CA LEU A 117 8.37 -20.52 -31.83
C LEU A 117 6.87 -20.85 -31.86
N GLN A 118 6.35 -21.44 -32.94
CA GLN A 118 4.97 -21.93 -33.00
C GLN A 118 4.72 -23.05 -31.98
N VAL A 119 5.67 -23.99 -31.81
CA VAL A 119 5.61 -25.03 -30.77
C VAL A 119 5.69 -24.43 -29.37
N GLU A 120 6.58 -23.48 -29.11
CA GLU A 120 6.67 -22.78 -27.82
C GLU A 120 5.38 -22.02 -27.48
N VAL A 121 4.76 -21.34 -28.44
CA VAL A 121 3.47 -20.66 -28.26
C VAL A 121 2.37 -21.66 -27.91
N LEU A 122 2.31 -22.81 -28.60
CA LEU A 122 1.35 -23.88 -28.29
C LEU A 122 1.60 -24.50 -26.89
N GLU A 123 2.84 -24.62 -26.45
CA GLU A 123 3.15 -25.02 -25.07
C GLU A 123 2.74 -23.97 -24.05
N LEU A 124 3.00 -22.68 -24.32
CA LEU A 124 2.63 -21.58 -23.44
C LEU A 124 1.12 -21.42 -23.33
N ASP A 125 0.36 -21.60 -24.42
CA ASP A 125 -1.11 -21.60 -24.36
C ASP A 125 -1.66 -22.83 -23.64
N ARG A 126 -1.02 -24.01 -23.74
CA ARG A 126 -1.36 -25.19 -22.90
C ARG A 126 -1.11 -24.91 -21.41
N LYS A 127 0.06 -24.35 -21.07
CA LYS A 127 0.44 -23.98 -19.68
C LYS A 127 -0.50 -22.89 -19.12
N LYS A 128 -0.90 -21.93 -19.95
CA LYS A 128 -1.89 -20.89 -19.64
C LYS A 128 -3.29 -21.48 -19.44
N PHE A 129 -3.71 -22.46 -20.25
CA PHE A 129 -5.00 -23.14 -20.09
C PHE A 129 -5.05 -23.98 -18.81
N THR A 130 -4.00 -24.73 -18.48
CA THR A 130 -3.94 -25.48 -17.21
C THR A 130 -3.96 -24.56 -15.99
N VAL A 131 -3.18 -23.46 -15.99
CA VAL A 131 -3.19 -22.48 -14.89
C VAL A 131 -4.52 -21.71 -14.82
N ALA A 132 -5.22 -21.51 -15.93
CA ALA A 132 -6.57 -20.95 -15.93
C ALA A 132 -7.57 -21.91 -15.30
N LEU A 133 -7.52 -23.20 -15.63
CA LEU A 133 -8.37 -24.24 -15.04
C LEU A 133 -8.10 -24.41 -13.54
N GLU A 134 -6.82 -24.48 -13.12
CA GLU A 134 -6.42 -24.52 -11.71
C GLU A 134 -6.93 -23.29 -10.93
N ARG A 135 -6.95 -22.10 -11.56
CA ARG A 135 -7.53 -20.89 -10.98
C ARG A 135 -9.05 -20.97 -10.89
N GLU A 136 -9.74 -21.51 -11.88
CA GLU A 136 -11.20 -21.67 -11.85
C GLU A 136 -11.61 -22.71 -10.81
N ASP A 137 -10.91 -23.84 -10.71
CA ASP A 137 -11.08 -24.84 -9.64
C ASP A 137 -10.80 -24.24 -8.25
N ALA A 138 -9.75 -23.43 -8.11
CA ALA A 138 -9.44 -22.75 -6.84
C ALA A 138 -10.54 -21.75 -6.44
N ILE A 139 -11.05 -20.95 -7.39
CA ILE A 139 -12.17 -20.03 -7.15
C ILE A 139 -13.45 -20.81 -6.81
N ALA A 140 -13.73 -21.90 -7.52
CA ALA A 140 -14.87 -22.78 -7.24
C ALA A 140 -14.76 -23.44 -5.85
N ALA A 141 -13.55 -23.79 -5.41
CA ALA A 141 -13.28 -24.32 -4.07
C ALA A 141 -13.42 -23.25 -2.97
N GLU A 142 -12.95 -22.02 -3.19
CA GLU A 142 -13.19 -20.89 -2.27
C GLU A 142 -14.69 -20.55 -2.20
N GLU A 143 -15.39 -20.50 -3.33
CA GLU A 143 -16.85 -20.33 -3.35
C GLU A 143 -17.57 -21.46 -2.62
N ALA A 144 -17.17 -22.73 -2.82
CA ALA A 144 -17.77 -23.87 -2.12
C ALA A 144 -17.58 -23.79 -0.60
N GLN A 145 -16.43 -23.29 -0.12
CA GLN A 145 -16.19 -23.03 1.31
C GLN A 145 -16.96 -21.82 1.83
N LEU A 146 -17.16 -20.78 1.01
CA LEU A 146 -17.84 -19.55 1.40
C LEU A 146 -19.38 -19.64 1.31
N ARG A 147 -19.94 -20.44 0.39
CA ARG A 147 -21.39 -20.65 0.24
C ARG A 147 -22.13 -20.99 1.55
N PRO A 148 -21.77 -22.03 2.34
CA PRO A 148 -22.46 -22.30 3.59
C PRO A 148 -22.35 -21.15 4.62
N ARG A 149 -21.28 -20.35 4.56
CA ARG A 149 -21.11 -19.16 5.40
C ARG A 149 -21.95 -17.96 4.91
N MET A 150 -22.12 -17.82 3.59
CA MET A 150 -23.02 -16.85 2.96
C MET A 150 -24.48 -17.17 3.27
N GLU A 151 -24.88 -18.45 3.16
CA GLU A 151 -26.21 -18.91 3.55
C GLU A 151 -26.46 -18.72 5.06
N ALA A 152 -25.47 -19.02 5.92
CA ALA A 152 -25.58 -18.76 7.36
C ALA A 152 -25.78 -17.25 7.66
N MET A 153 -24.97 -16.36 7.08
CA MET A 153 -25.18 -14.91 7.27
C MET A 153 -26.48 -14.41 6.64
N ARG A 154 -26.99 -15.03 5.57
CA ARG A 154 -28.33 -14.73 5.02
C ARG A 154 -29.44 -15.17 5.96
N GLN A 155 -29.28 -16.30 6.66
CA GLN A 155 -30.22 -16.74 7.69
C GLN A 155 -30.18 -15.82 8.92
N GLU A 156 -29.00 -15.40 9.38
CA GLU A 156 -28.84 -14.39 10.45
C GLU A 156 -29.47 -13.03 10.08
N VAL A 157 -29.27 -12.56 8.84
CA VAL A 157 -29.90 -11.33 8.32
C VAL A 157 -31.42 -11.50 8.17
N SER A 158 -31.91 -12.70 7.84
CA SER A 158 -33.36 -12.95 7.75
C SER A 158 -34.02 -13.06 9.13
N SER A 159 -33.36 -13.66 10.14
CA SER A 159 -33.90 -13.72 11.51
C SER A 159 -33.86 -12.36 12.17
N THR A 160 -32.74 -11.64 12.12
CA THR A 160 -32.66 -10.25 12.64
C THR A 160 -33.56 -9.28 11.87
N GLY A 161 -33.84 -9.54 10.59
CA GLY A 161 -34.85 -8.82 9.82
C GLY A 161 -36.27 -9.00 10.39
N LYS A 162 -36.65 -10.24 10.72
CA LYS A 162 -37.95 -10.53 11.36
C LYS A 162 -38.03 -9.96 12.77
N GLU A 163 -36.97 -10.07 13.58
CA GLU A 163 -36.89 -9.43 14.90
C GLU A 163 -37.08 -7.90 14.80
N LEU A 164 -36.57 -7.26 13.74
CA LEU A 164 -36.81 -5.84 13.45
C LEU A 164 -38.25 -5.56 13.01
N GLU A 165 -38.87 -6.41 12.20
CA GLU A 165 -40.28 -6.29 11.82
C GLU A 165 -41.21 -6.44 13.03
N ASP A 166 -41.04 -7.49 13.84
CA ASP A 166 -41.76 -7.73 15.10
C ASP A 166 -41.60 -6.55 16.08
N MET A 167 -40.38 -6.02 16.23
CA MET A 167 -40.12 -4.84 17.07
C MET A 167 -40.77 -3.58 16.51
N VAL A 168 -40.85 -3.41 15.19
CA VAL A 168 -41.56 -2.30 14.55
C VAL A 168 -43.07 -2.42 14.74
N GLU A 169 -43.66 -3.62 14.71
CA GLU A 169 -45.07 -3.82 15.03
C GLU A 169 -45.39 -3.59 16.51
N GLN A 170 -44.48 -4.00 17.41
CA GLN A 170 -44.55 -3.63 18.82
C GLN A 170 -44.46 -2.11 19.03
N CYS A 171 -43.58 -1.40 18.30
CA CYS A 171 -43.53 0.06 18.34
C CYS A 171 -44.81 0.72 17.79
N LYS A 172 -45.39 0.22 16.70
CA LYS A 172 -46.67 0.71 16.15
C LYS A 172 -47.82 0.52 17.14
N THR A 173 -47.95 -0.66 17.75
CA THR A 173 -49.01 -0.95 18.72
C THR A 173 -48.83 -0.20 20.04
N LEU A 174 -47.58 0.07 20.46
CA LEU A 174 -47.30 0.99 21.58
C LEU A 174 -47.60 2.44 21.24
N SER A 175 -47.36 2.92 20.00
CA SER A 175 -47.81 4.24 19.57
C SER A 175 -49.33 4.35 19.63
N ALA A 176 -50.06 3.41 19.01
CA ALA A 176 -51.52 3.42 19.05
C ALA A 176 -52.08 3.43 20.49
N LYS A 177 -51.47 2.68 21.41
CA LYS A 177 -51.82 2.72 22.85
C LYS A 177 -51.49 4.08 23.49
N ARG A 178 -50.34 4.68 23.19
CA ARG A 178 -49.98 6.04 23.63
C ARG A 178 -50.97 7.07 23.13
N ASP A 179 -51.37 6.97 21.86
CA ASP A 179 -52.23 7.95 21.20
C ASP A 179 -53.68 7.86 21.73
N VAL A 180 -54.15 6.66 22.07
CA VAL A 180 -55.40 6.44 22.83
C VAL A 180 -55.31 6.97 24.26
N LEU A 181 -54.18 6.75 24.96
CA LEU A 181 -53.98 7.28 26.32
C LEU A 181 -53.93 8.82 26.33
N LEU A 182 -53.32 9.45 25.32
CA LEU A 182 -53.31 10.90 25.15
C LEU A 182 -54.71 11.46 24.86
N ALA A 183 -55.56 10.72 24.14
CA ALA A 183 -56.97 11.09 23.96
C ALA A 183 -57.76 11.00 25.27
N GLN A 184 -57.56 9.94 26.06
CA GLN A 184 -58.16 9.79 27.39
C GLN A 184 -57.66 10.84 28.39
N GLU A 185 -56.38 11.22 28.31
CA GLU A 185 -55.81 12.32 29.10
C GLU A 185 -56.42 13.67 28.68
N ALA A 186 -56.61 13.92 27.37
CA ALA A 186 -57.31 15.10 26.88
C ALA A 186 -58.76 15.17 27.40
N GLU A 187 -59.54 14.10 27.28
CA GLU A 187 -60.90 14.00 27.83
C GLU A 187 -60.92 14.23 29.35
N ALA A 188 -59.95 13.68 30.09
CA ALA A 188 -59.81 13.89 31.52
C ALA A 188 -59.43 15.34 31.87
N THR A 189 -58.60 16.02 31.06
CA THR A 189 -58.30 17.45 31.26
C THR A 189 -59.50 18.35 30.94
N GLU A 190 -60.32 18.02 29.93
CA GLU A 190 -61.60 18.70 29.71
C GLU A 190 -62.57 18.47 30.86
N ALA A 191 -62.68 17.24 31.38
CA ALA A 191 -63.50 16.94 32.55
C ALA A 191 -63.01 17.71 33.78
N LEU A 192 -61.70 17.79 34.02
CA LEU A 192 -61.11 18.61 35.09
C LEU A 192 -61.32 20.11 34.86
N ALA A 193 -61.35 20.61 33.62
CA ALA A 193 -61.71 21.99 33.33
C ALA A 193 -63.18 22.26 33.66
N LYS A 194 -64.09 21.37 33.26
CA LYS A 194 -65.54 21.43 33.57
C LYS A 194 -65.80 21.35 35.08
N PHE A 195 -65.07 20.48 35.80
CA PHE A 195 -65.09 20.42 37.27
C PHE A 195 -64.49 21.67 37.93
N LYS A 196 -63.47 22.30 37.34
CA LYS A 196 -62.93 23.58 37.84
C LYS A 196 -63.92 24.73 37.64
N THR A 197 -64.67 24.77 36.53
CA THR A 197 -65.72 25.79 36.34
C THR A 197 -66.88 25.58 37.30
N THR A 198 -67.37 24.35 37.49
CA THR A 198 -68.44 24.09 38.47
C THR A 198 -67.96 24.25 39.92
N MET A 199 -66.69 24.01 40.23
CA MET A 199 -66.08 24.39 41.51
C MET A 199 -66.00 25.92 41.68
N ALA A 200 -65.68 26.68 40.63
CA ALA A 200 -65.68 28.15 40.68
C ALA A 200 -67.10 28.73 40.84
N GLU A 201 -68.12 28.08 40.28
CA GLU A 201 -69.52 28.47 40.45
C GLU A 201 -70.07 28.08 41.83
N THR A 202 -69.79 26.88 42.31
CA THR A 202 -70.20 26.45 43.66
C THR A 202 -69.45 27.19 44.77
N THR A 203 -68.18 27.56 44.60
CA THR A 203 -67.48 28.44 45.55
C THR A 203 -68.01 29.88 45.51
N ARG A 204 -68.44 30.40 44.34
CA ARG A 204 -69.20 31.67 44.26
C ARG A 204 -70.56 31.59 44.94
N GLN A 205 -71.24 30.45 44.90
CA GLN A 205 -72.51 30.25 45.61
C GLN A 205 -72.31 30.10 47.13
N LEU A 206 -71.26 29.39 47.56
CA LEU A 206 -70.87 29.26 48.98
C LEU A 206 -70.41 30.59 49.61
N ALA A 207 -69.87 31.52 48.81
CA ALA A 207 -69.42 32.83 49.29
C ALA A 207 -70.53 33.72 49.89
N ASN A 208 -71.82 33.35 49.72
CA ASN A 208 -72.97 34.07 50.27
C ASN A 208 -73.47 33.54 51.62
N ILE A 209 -72.84 32.51 52.22
CA ILE A 209 -73.27 31.94 53.51
C ILE A 209 -72.20 32.17 54.60
N GLU A 210 -72.47 33.22 55.39
CA GLU A 210 -72.30 33.32 56.85
C GLU A 210 -71.08 32.61 57.52
N ARG A 211 -70.03 33.32 57.96
CA ARG A 211 -69.90 34.21 59.17
C ARG A 211 -69.16 33.52 60.34
N LEU A 212 -68.27 34.30 60.98
CA LEU A 212 -67.67 34.13 62.33
C LEU A 212 -66.46 33.15 62.50
N PRO A 213 -65.51 33.42 63.45
CA PRO A 213 -64.07 33.25 63.16
C PRO A 213 -63.19 32.68 64.33
N GLU A 214 -61.92 33.14 64.41
CA GLU A 214 -60.96 33.13 65.54
C GLU A 214 -60.07 31.91 65.82
N HIS A 215 -60.48 30.66 65.61
CA HIS A 215 -59.57 29.50 65.85
C HIS A 215 -58.38 29.43 64.87
N SER A 216 -58.56 29.92 63.64
CA SER A 216 -57.69 29.63 62.49
C SER A 216 -56.24 30.13 62.61
N LEU A 217 -55.97 31.17 63.41
CA LEU A 217 -54.65 31.82 63.48
C LEU A 217 -53.51 30.90 63.97
N ARG A 218 -53.80 29.90 64.81
CA ARG A 218 -52.77 28.95 65.28
C ARG A 218 -52.48 27.83 64.27
N GLN A 219 -53.50 27.37 63.55
CA GLN A 219 -53.31 26.42 62.44
C GLN A 219 -52.60 27.09 61.26
N ALA A 220 -52.86 28.38 61.00
CA ALA A 220 -52.16 29.16 59.98
C ALA A 220 -50.64 29.21 60.18
N GLN A 221 -50.14 29.28 61.42
CA GLN A 221 -48.68 29.25 61.68
C GLN A 221 -48.03 27.90 61.41
N VAL A 222 -48.74 26.78 61.61
CA VAL A 222 -48.26 25.44 61.25
C VAL A 222 -48.22 25.30 59.72
N ILE A 223 -49.26 25.80 59.04
CA ILE A 223 -49.35 25.82 57.58
C ILE A 223 -48.28 26.73 56.95
N LEU A 224 -47.96 27.88 57.57
CA LEU A 224 -46.86 28.74 57.11
C LEU A 224 -45.51 28.03 57.18
N LYS A 225 -45.22 27.28 58.24
CA LYS A 225 -43.96 26.52 58.36
C LYS A 225 -43.88 25.34 57.38
N SER A 226 -45.00 24.66 57.07
CA SER A 226 -45.00 23.65 56.00
C SER A 226 -44.92 24.28 54.60
N TYR A 227 -45.47 25.49 54.41
CA TYR A 227 -45.33 26.26 53.17
C TYR A 227 -43.90 26.78 52.95
N GLU A 228 -43.20 27.24 53.99
CA GLU A 228 -41.77 27.59 53.94
C GLU A 228 -40.90 26.38 53.59
N ALA A 229 -41.18 25.21 54.15
CA ALA A 229 -40.52 23.96 53.79
C ALA A 229 -40.80 23.57 52.32
N ALA A 230 -42.06 23.63 51.88
CA ALA A 230 -42.44 23.38 50.49
C ALA A 230 -41.84 24.39 49.51
N LEU A 231 -41.63 25.64 49.89
CA LEU A 231 -40.91 26.65 49.10
C LEU A 231 -39.41 26.34 48.97
N LEU A 232 -38.78 25.75 50.00
CA LEU A 232 -37.41 25.28 49.92
C LEU A 232 -37.29 24.03 49.02
N GLU A 233 -38.24 23.09 49.12
CA GLU A 233 -38.29 21.94 48.20
C GLU A 233 -38.59 22.36 46.75
N ALA A 234 -39.47 23.33 46.54
CA ALA A 234 -39.76 23.91 45.22
C ALA A 234 -38.50 24.54 44.61
N LYS A 235 -37.78 25.40 45.35
CA LYS A 235 -36.50 25.98 44.90
C LYS A 235 -35.45 24.89 44.60
N ALA A 236 -35.38 23.85 45.44
CA ALA A 236 -34.49 22.71 45.22
C ALA A 236 -34.96 21.77 44.09
N LEU A 237 -36.17 21.94 43.55
CA LEU A 237 -36.65 21.32 42.31
C LEU A 237 -36.41 22.24 41.12
N ASP A 238 -36.58 23.56 41.26
CA ASP A 238 -36.24 24.55 40.23
C ASP A 238 -34.75 24.53 39.89
N GLU A 239 -33.85 24.41 40.88
CA GLU A 239 -32.42 24.21 40.65
C GLU A 239 -32.12 22.92 39.87
N LYS A 240 -32.88 21.84 40.13
CA LYS A 240 -32.74 20.56 39.40
C LYS A 240 -33.33 20.65 37.99
N LEU A 241 -34.43 21.38 37.80
CA LEU A 241 -35.04 21.65 36.50
C LEU A 241 -34.13 22.54 35.65
N ALA A 242 -33.52 23.57 36.23
CA ALA A 242 -32.51 24.39 35.59
C ALA A 242 -31.29 23.54 35.17
N ALA A 243 -30.76 22.71 36.07
CA ALA A 243 -29.65 21.79 35.76
C ALA A 243 -30.01 20.75 34.67
N GLN A 244 -31.27 20.29 34.61
CA GLN A 244 -31.74 19.41 33.53
C GLN A 244 -31.96 20.16 32.21
N ALA A 245 -32.52 21.37 32.22
CA ALA A 245 -32.68 22.20 31.03
C ALA A 245 -31.32 22.56 30.41
N ASP A 246 -30.35 22.90 31.26
CA ASP A 246 -28.96 23.19 30.88
C ASP A 246 -28.26 21.93 30.31
N MET A 247 -28.59 20.73 30.82
CA MET A 247 -28.15 19.45 30.24
C MET A 247 -28.86 19.12 28.91
N ILE A 248 -30.15 19.44 28.77
CA ILE A 248 -30.92 19.28 27.52
C ILE A 248 -30.33 20.19 26.44
N ALA A 249 -30.11 21.48 26.71
CA ALA A 249 -29.45 22.41 25.79
C ALA A 249 -28.06 21.92 25.35
N LYS A 250 -27.28 21.34 26.29
CA LYS A 250 -25.97 20.70 26.01
C LYS A 250 -26.07 19.40 25.22
N LEU A 251 -27.23 18.75 25.15
CA LEU A 251 -27.51 17.59 24.31
C LEU A 251 -28.06 18.01 22.94
N GLU A 252 -28.89 19.05 22.87
CA GLU A 252 -29.41 19.63 21.63
C GLU A 252 -28.28 20.26 20.81
N LEU A 253 -27.37 21.00 21.42
CA LEU A 253 -26.20 21.53 20.72
C LEU A 253 -25.31 20.40 20.16
N LYS A 254 -25.19 19.27 20.88
CA LYS A 254 -24.49 18.07 20.38
C LYS A 254 -25.26 17.34 19.27
N LYS A 255 -26.60 17.37 19.31
CA LYS A 255 -27.47 16.84 18.24
C LYS A 255 -27.33 17.70 16.97
N ASN A 256 -27.38 19.02 17.10
CA ASN A 256 -27.28 19.95 15.97
C ASN A 256 -25.90 19.87 15.30
N ASN A 257 -24.82 19.82 16.08
CA ASN A 257 -23.48 19.60 15.53
C ASN A 257 -23.37 18.25 14.79
N ARG A 258 -23.95 17.17 15.34
CA ARG A 258 -23.98 15.85 14.68
C ARG A 258 -24.87 15.80 13.43
N ASN A 259 -25.96 16.57 13.40
CA ASN A 259 -26.77 16.72 12.20
C ASN A 259 -25.98 17.45 11.11
N LEU A 260 -25.23 18.50 11.46
CA LEU A 260 -24.34 19.21 10.53
C LEU A 260 -23.22 18.29 9.99
N ASP A 261 -22.57 17.51 10.87
CA ASP A 261 -21.60 16.47 10.48
C ASP A 261 -22.22 15.43 9.53
N TYR A 262 -23.47 15.02 9.79
CA TYR A 262 -24.21 14.05 8.99
C TYR A 262 -24.62 14.62 7.61
N GLU A 263 -25.11 15.85 7.55
CA GLU A 263 -25.44 16.54 6.30
C GLU A 263 -24.20 16.73 5.43
N GLN A 264 -23.06 17.11 6.03
CA GLN A 264 -21.77 17.18 5.33
C GLN A 264 -21.32 15.79 4.84
N ALA A 265 -21.50 14.73 5.63
CA ALA A 265 -21.19 13.36 5.22
C ALA A 265 -22.09 12.87 4.07
N VAL A 266 -23.39 13.18 4.10
CA VAL A 266 -24.36 12.86 3.02
C VAL A 266 -24.03 13.62 1.74
N ALA A 267 -23.74 14.93 1.84
CA ALA A 267 -23.32 15.74 0.69
C ALA A 267 -21.99 15.24 0.08
N ASN A 268 -21.05 14.80 0.91
CA ASN A 268 -19.80 14.19 0.45
C ASN A 268 -20.03 12.80 -0.18
N LEU A 269 -20.98 12.01 0.33
CA LEU A 269 -21.42 10.76 -0.30
C LEU A 269 -22.10 10.99 -1.65
N GLN A 270 -22.92 12.03 -1.82
CA GLN A 270 -23.48 12.41 -3.13
C GLN A 270 -22.38 12.85 -4.12
N LYS A 271 -21.40 13.64 -3.67
CA LYS A 271 -20.21 14.02 -4.47
C LYS A 271 -19.32 12.84 -4.84
N LEU A 272 -19.31 11.76 -4.04
CA LEU A 272 -18.62 10.51 -4.38
C LEU A 272 -19.45 9.63 -5.33
N LYS A 273 -20.77 9.52 -5.13
CA LYS A 273 -21.68 8.78 -6.04
C LYS A 273 -21.62 9.35 -7.47
N SER A 274 -21.81 10.65 -7.64
CA SER A 274 -21.70 11.30 -8.97
C SER A 274 -20.33 11.10 -9.65
N LYS A 275 -19.23 11.02 -8.88
CA LYS A 275 -17.89 10.66 -9.39
C LYS A 275 -17.75 9.17 -9.74
N ILE A 276 -18.47 8.28 -9.06
CA ILE A 276 -18.53 6.85 -9.39
C ILE A 276 -19.39 6.63 -10.64
N ASP A 277 -20.53 7.30 -10.75
CA ASP A 277 -21.47 7.11 -11.85
C ASP A 277 -20.95 7.73 -13.17
N SER A 278 -20.26 8.88 -13.11
CA SER A 278 -19.49 9.37 -14.28
C SER A 278 -18.34 8.46 -14.69
N LYS A 279 -17.68 7.78 -13.73
CA LYS A 279 -16.71 6.71 -14.04
C LYS A 279 -17.37 5.45 -14.64
N ARG A 280 -18.58 5.10 -14.22
CA ARG A 280 -19.35 3.99 -14.81
C ARG A 280 -19.76 4.29 -16.25
N VAL A 281 -20.22 5.50 -16.55
CA VAL A 281 -20.55 5.92 -17.92
C VAL A 281 -19.32 5.90 -18.82
N THR A 282 -18.16 6.38 -18.34
CA THR A 282 -16.91 6.31 -19.12
C THR A 282 -16.36 4.89 -19.29
N ILE A 283 -16.53 4.00 -18.31
CA ILE A 283 -16.21 2.57 -18.48
C ILE A 283 -17.17 1.91 -19.49
N ALA A 284 -18.47 2.20 -19.43
CA ALA A 284 -19.45 1.66 -20.38
C ALA A 284 -19.14 2.09 -21.82
N THR A 285 -18.87 3.37 -22.07
CA THR A 285 -18.52 3.85 -23.42
C THR A 285 -17.17 3.32 -23.90
N LEU A 286 -16.19 3.13 -23.01
CA LEU A 286 -14.93 2.46 -23.35
C LEU A 286 -15.16 0.99 -23.73
N ASN A 287 -16.00 0.25 -22.99
CA ASN A 287 -16.34 -1.13 -23.33
C ASN A 287 -17.02 -1.21 -24.71
N THR A 288 -18.01 -0.36 -25.00
CA THR A 288 -18.64 -0.32 -26.34
C THR A 288 -17.64 0.04 -27.45
N SER A 289 -16.66 0.91 -27.18
CA SER A 289 -15.58 1.18 -28.14
C SER A 289 -14.62 0.00 -28.34
N LEU A 290 -14.40 -0.81 -27.29
CA LEU A 290 -13.57 -2.01 -27.34
C LEU A 290 -14.29 -3.15 -28.09
N GLU A 291 -15.60 -3.31 -27.89
CA GLU A 291 -16.46 -4.24 -28.63
C GLU A 291 -16.44 -3.90 -30.14
N MET A 292 -16.62 -2.63 -30.51
CA MET A 292 -16.51 -2.14 -31.89
C MET A 292 -15.13 -2.40 -32.52
N GLU A 293 -14.03 -2.19 -31.78
CA GLU A 293 -12.67 -2.49 -32.25
C GLU A 293 -12.39 -4.01 -32.35
N GLN A 294 -13.03 -4.83 -31.52
CA GLN A 294 -12.95 -6.29 -31.63
C GLN A 294 -13.70 -6.80 -32.87
N GLU A 295 -14.92 -6.31 -33.13
CA GLU A 295 -15.65 -6.60 -34.37
C GLU A 295 -14.88 -6.14 -35.61
N ALA A 296 -14.29 -4.94 -35.57
CA ALA A 296 -13.44 -4.44 -36.65
C ALA A 296 -12.22 -5.36 -36.89
N ARG A 297 -11.53 -5.78 -35.82
CA ARG A 297 -10.40 -6.73 -35.90
C ARG A 297 -10.81 -8.07 -36.50
N LEU A 298 -11.94 -8.64 -36.08
CA LEU A 298 -12.46 -9.89 -36.67
C LEU A 298 -12.78 -9.71 -38.15
N GLY A 299 -13.37 -8.58 -38.55
CA GLY A 299 -13.60 -8.22 -39.95
C GLY A 299 -12.31 -8.05 -40.77
N TYR A 300 -11.23 -7.54 -40.16
CA TYR A 300 -9.91 -7.50 -40.80
C TYR A 300 -9.27 -8.88 -40.91
N GLN A 301 -9.35 -9.73 -39.88
CA GLN A 301 -8.84 -11.11 -39.92
C GLN A 301 -9.54 -11.96 -40.99
N GLN A 302 -10.86 -11.85 -41.12
CA GLN A 302 -11.62 -12.52 -42.19
C GLN A 302 -11.19 -12.06 -43.59
N ARG A 303 -10.88 -10.77 -43.77
CA ARG A 303 -10.37 -10.23 -45.04
C ARG A 303 -8.93 -10.67 -45.33
N ILE A 304 -8.09 -10.82 -44.31
CA ILE A 304 -6.72 -11.34 -44.44
C ILE A 304 -6.78 -12.80 -44.92
N ALA A 305 -7.56 -13.66 -44.26
CA ALA A 305 -7.75 -15.05 -44.69
C ALA A 305 -8.31 -15.17 -46.12
N GLN A 306 -9.28 -14.33 -46.50
CA GLN A 306 -9.79 -14.26 -47.87
C GLN A 306 -8.72 -13.84 -48.90
N ILE A 307 -7.80 -12.94 -48.53
CA ILE A 307 -6.68 -12.54 -49.38
C ILE A 307 -5.62 -13.63 -49.45
N GLU A 308 -5.36 -14.35 -48.36
CA GLU A 308 -4.46 -15.51 -48.32
C GLU A 308 -4.97 -16.66 -49.20
N ASP A 309 -6.27 -16.99 -49.14
CA ASP A 309 -6.91 -17.95 -50.05
C ASP A 309 -6.81 -17.52 -51.53
N LEU A 310 -6.98 -16.22 -51.82
CA LEU A 310 -6.81 -15.67 -53.17
C LEU A 310 -5.34 -15.71 -53.64
N ILE A 311 -4.37 -15.47 -52.75
CA ILE A 311 -2.93 -15.61 -53.04
C ILE A 311 -2.56 -17.08 -53.26
N ASN A 312 -3.10 -18.00 -52.46
CA ASN A 312 -2.84 -19.43 -52.58
C ASN A 312 -3.44 -20.00 -53.87
N THR A 313 -4.67 -19.63 -54.21
CA THR A 313 -5.31 -20.05 -55.48
C THR A 313 -4.65 -19.43 -56.71
N THR A 314 -4.21 -18.17 -56.66
CA THR A 314 -3.46 -17.54 -57.77
C THR A 314 -2.02 -18.06 -57.90
N ASN A 315 -1.37 -18.45 -56.81
CA ASN A 315 -0.10 -19.18 -56.89
C ASN A 315 -0.29 -20.59 -57.46
N ALA A 316 -1.37 -21.30 -57.12
CA ALA A 316 -1.66 -22.62 -57.67
C ALA A 316 -2.01 -22.59 -59.16
N THR A 317 -2.66 -21.53 -59.66
CA THR A 317 -2.85 -21.34 -61.12
C THR A 317 -1.58 -20.88 -61.81
N ARG A 318 -0.76 -20.02 -61.18
CA ARG A 318 0.56 -19.62 -61.69
C ARG A 318 1.51 -20.81 -61.81
N ALA A 319 1.54 -21.72 -60.83
CA ALA A 319 2.34 -22.94 -60.86
C ALA A 319 1.98 -23.81 -62.07
N LYS A 320 0.68 -24.10 -62.28
CA LYS A 320 0.20 -24.82 -63.46
C LYS A 320 0.54 -24.13 -64.77
N GLN A 321 0.40 -22.80 -64.84
CA GLN A 321 0.83 -22.04 -66.01
C GLN A 321 2.35 -22.10 -66.25
N CYS A 322 3.18 -22.26 -65.20
CA CYS A 322 4.61 -22.51 -65.36
C CYS A 322 4.87 -23.93 -65.88
N GLU A 323 4.19 -24.94 -65.34
CA GLU A 323 4.25 -26.33 -65.82
C GLU A 323 3.84 -26.43 -67.30
N ASP A 324 2.72 -25.80 -67.68
CA ASP A 324 2.23 -25.71 -69.07
C ASP A 324 3.25 -25.01 -69.99
N VAL A 325 3.85 -23.90 -69.53
CA VAL A 325 4.87 -23.15 -70.29
C VAL A 325 6.19 -23.91 -70.40
N GLU A 326 6.59 -24.66 -69.37
CA GLU A 326 7.75 -25.55 -69.46
C GLU A 326 7.51 -26.70 -70.42
N GLN A 327 6.33 -27.34 -70.38
CA GLN A 327 6.01 -28.40 -71.35
C GLN A 327 6.02 -27.84 -72.78
N ALA A 328 5.37 -26.68 -73.00
CA ALA A 328 5.41 -26.00 -74.30
C ALA A 328 6.83 -25.55 -74.73
N ARG A 329 7.76 -25.34 -73.80
CA ARG A 329 9.19 -25.12 -74.12
C ARG A 329 9.88 -26.41 -74.54
N ARG A 330 9.68 -27.52 -73.80
CA ARG A 330 10.24 -28.85 -74.14
C ARG A 330 9.76 -29.31 -75.52
N ASP A 331 8.46 -29.16 -75.79
CA ASP A 331 7.85 -29.48 -77.09
C ASP A 331 8.43 -28.61 -78.22
N LEU A 332 8.69 -27.32 -77.95
CA LEU A 332 9.29 -26.38 -78.89
C LEU A 332 10.80 -26.59 -79.08
N GLU A 333 11.50 -27.16 -78.09
CA GLU A 333 12.90 -27.57 -78.18
C GLU A 333 13.03 -28.85 -79.00
N GLN A 334 12.20 -29.86 -78.76
CA GLN A 334 12.10 -31.06 -79.62
C GLN A 334 11.79 -30.67 -81.08
N ALA A 335 10.79 -29.80 -81.32
CA ALA A 335 10.47 -29.30 -82.65
C ALA A 335 11.59 -28.46 -83.29
N ARG A 336 12.50 -27.87 -82.50
CA ARG A 336 13.72 -27.19 -83.00
C ARG A 336 14.81 -28.17 -83.37
N GLU A 337 14.98 -29.26 -82.61
CA GLU A 337 15.92 -30.33 -82.94
C GLU A 337 15.48 -31.05 -84.23
N GLU A 338 14.21 -31.43 -84.35
CA GLU A 338 13.61 -31.94 -85.59
C GLU A 338 13.82 -30.96 -86.77
N TYR A 339 13.59 -29.65 -86.55
CA TYR A 339 13.82 -28.64 -87.59
C TYR A 339 15.30 -28.52 -87.98
N ALA A 340 16.24 -28.66 -87.04
CA ALA A 340 17.67 -28.64 -87.30
C ALA A 340 18.13 -29.88 -88.08
N GLU A 341 17.62 -31.07 -87.76
CA GLU A 341 17.86 -32.28 -88.55
C GLU A 341 17.29 -32.14 -89.97
N LEU A 342 16.08 -31.58 -90.12
CA LEU A 342 15.46 -31.30 -91.41
C LEU A 342 16.22 -30.25 -92.23
N ASP A 343 16.77 -29.20 -91.63
CA ASP A 343 17.60 -28.22 -92.34
C ASP A 343 18.97 -28.81 -92.74
N ILE A 344 19.56 -29.68 -91.92
CA ILE A 344 20.75 -30.46 -92.28
C ILE A 344 20.44 -31.40 -93.45
N ALA A 345 19.26 -32.03 -93.48
CA ALA A 345 18.80 -32.87 -94.59
C ALA A 345 18.55 -32.04 -95.87
N LEU A 346 17.88 -30.88 -95.76
CA LEU A 346 17.72 -29.93 -96.86
C LEU A 346 19.07 -29.45 -97.40
N CYS A 347 20.04 -29.18 -96.53
CA CYS A 347 21.41 -28.81 -96.91
C CYS A 347 22.18 -29.93 -97.63
N LYS A 348 21.85 -31.21 -97.39
CA LYS A 348 22.37 -32.34 -98.19
C LYS A 348 21.71 -32.38 -99.57
N ILE A 349 20.37 -32.37 -99.61
CA ILE A 349 19.57 -32.37 -100.86
C ILE A 349 19.92 -31.18 -101.77
N ILE A 350 20.20 -30.00 -101.20
CA ILE A 350 20.60 -28.79 -101.95
C ILE A 350 22.02 -28.91 -102.52
N LYS A 351 22.92 -29.70 -101.91
CA LYS A 351 24.23 -30.03 -102.49
C LYS A 351 24.05 -31.00 -103.65
N GLU A 352 23.36 -32.12 -103.43
CA GLU A 352 23.05 -33.12 -104.46
C GLU A 352 22.35 -32.49 -105.68
N GLN A 353 21.40 -31.58 -105.45
CA GLN A 353 20.72 -30.86 -106.54
C GLN A 353 21.67 -29.89 -107.30
N LYS A 354 22.70 -29.33 -106.66
CA LYS A 354 23.75 -28.55 -107.35
C LYS A 354 24.66 -29.45 -108.15
N ASP A 355 25.11 -30.57 -107.58
CA ASP A 355 25.98 -31.53 -108.26
C ASP A 355 25.29 -32.11 -109.50
N VAL A 356 24.00 -32.45 -109.40
CA VAL A 356 23.16 -32.85 -110.55
C VAL A 356 23.01 -31.71 -111.57
N LYS A 357 22.82 -30.45 -111.15
CA LYS A 357 22.74 -29.30 -112.07
C LYS A 357 24.07 -29.06 -112.80
N ASP A 358 25.20 -29.11 -112.11
CA ASP A 358 26.52 -28.91 -112.72
C ASP A 358 26.84 -30.05 -113.70
N ASN A 359 26.51 -31.30 -113.34
CA ASN A 359 26.54 -32.43 -114.26
C ASN A 359 25.67 -32.20 -115.51
N ILE A 360 24.43 -31.71 -115.36
CA ILE A 360 23.57 -31.35 -116.50
C ILE A 360 24.22 -30.26 -117.37
N THR A 361 24.82 -29.20 -116.79
CA THR A 361 25.51 -28.18 -117.62
C THR A 361 26.75 -28.74 -118.33
N SER A 362 27.42 -29.75 -117.76
CA SER A 362 28.55 -30.43 -118.41
C SER A 362 28.06 -31.20 -119.64
N VAL A 363 26.96 -31.96 -119.50
CA VAL A 363 26.34 -32.72 -120.60
C VAL A 363 25.82 -31.78 -121.68
N MET A 364 25.15 -30.67 -121.34
CA MET A 364 24.70 -29.67 -122.32
C MET A 364 25.87 -29.13 -123.15
N LYS A 365 27.02 -28.81 -122.53
CA LYS A 365 28.24 -28.38 -123.26
C LYS A 365 28.80 -29.46 -124.17
N THR A 366 28.59 -30.75 -123.88
CA THR A 366 28.95 -31.84 -124.82
C THR A 366 27.97 -31.92 -126.00
N ILE A 367 26.68 -31.72 -125.77
CA ILE A 367 25.65 -31.69 -126.81
C ILE A 367 25.90 -30.51 -127.78
N GLU A 368 26.21 -29.31 -127.28
CA GLU A 368 26.56 -28.15 -128.11
C GLU A 368 27.78 -28.40 -129.02
N ARG A 369 28.78 -29.16 -128.55
CA ARG A 369 29.95 -29.57 -129.35
C ARG A 369 29.57 -30.58 -130.44
N VAL A 370 28.64 -31.49 -130.17
CA VAL A 370 28.09 -32.43 -131.17
C VAL A 370 27.22 -31.70 -132.20
N GLU A 371 26.42 -30.71 -131.77
CA GLU A 371 25.62 -29.91 -132.71
C GLU A 371 26.47 -29.03 -133.62
N THR A 372 27.51 -28.38 -133.10
CA THR A 372 28.38 -27.50 -133.90
C THR A 372 29.22 -28.27 -134.91
N THR A 373 29.66 -29.50 -134.58
CA THR A 373 30.29 -30.40 -135.54
C THR A 373 29.28 -30.92 -136.58
N ARG A 374 28.05 -31.29 -136.18
CA ARG A 374 26.96 -31.65 -137.11
C ARG A 374 26.61 -30.53 -138.09
N LYS A 375 26.55 -29.26 -137.63
CA LYS A 375 26.29 -28.07 -138.46
C LYS A 375 27.38 -27.86 -139.50
N ARG A 376 28.67 -27.98 -139.13
CA ARG A 376 29.80 -27.93 -140.09
C ARG A 376 29.73 -29.04 -141.15
N ASN A 377 29.39 -30.26 -140.75
CA ASN A 377 29.29 -31.39 -141.68
C ASN A 377 28.14 -31.22 -142.68
N ALA A 378 27.03 -30.59 -142.27
CA ALA A 378 25.91 -30.28 -143.16
C ALA A 378 26.31 -29.26 -144.26
N GLN A 379 27.04 -28.19 -143.90
CA GLN A 379 27.48 -27.17 -144.86
C GLN A 379 28.35 -27.78 -145.98
N ARG A 380 29.34 -28.60 -145.61
CA ARG A 380 30.23 -29.29 -146.57
C ARG A 380 29.48 -30.22 -147.54
N LEU A 381 28.27 -30.67 -147.17
CA LEU A 381 27.43 -31.56 -147.98
C LEU A 381 26.61 -30.77 -149.01
N ASP A 382 26.16 -29.55 -148.70
CA ASP A 382 25.45 -28.69 -149.65
C ASP A 382 26.37 -28.06 -150.71
N ASP A 383 27.59 -27.67 -150.33
CA ASP A 383 28.57 -27.13 -151.30
C ASP A 383 28.92 -28.15 -152.39
N ALA A 384 29.09 -29.43 -152.00
CA ALA A 384 29.32 -30.53 -152.92
C ALA A 384 28.16 -30.77 -153.93
N LYS A 385 26.91 -30.43 -153.57
CA LYS A 385 25.76 -30.50 -154.50
C LYS A 385 25.80 -29.40 -155.55
N ARG A 386 26.12 -28.16 -155.14
CA ARG A 386 26.17 -26.98 -156.04
C ARG A 386 27.17 -27.17 -157.18
N ASP A 387 28.28 -27.87 -156.92
CA ASP A 387 29.27 -28.22 -157.94
C ASP A 387 28.80 -29.31 -158.91
N ALA A 388 27.90 -30.21 -158.50
CA ALA A 388 27.32 -31.21 -159.38
C ALA A 388 26.30 -30.57 -160.36
N GLU A 389 25.40 -29.74 -159.83
CA GLU A 389 24.36 -29.05 -160.62
C GLU A 389 24.94 -28.16 -161.73
N ARG A 390 26.04 -27.44 -161.42
CA ARG A 390 26.71 -26.54 -162.38
C ARG A 390 27.26 -27.27 -163.62
N ARG A 391 27.62 -28.54 -163.52
CA ARG A 391 28.11 -29.35 -164.66
C ARG A 391 26.98 -29.76 -165.60
N ASN A 392 25.84 -30.19 -165.06
CA ASN A 392 24.69 -30.64 -165.87
C ASN A 392 24.09 -29.50 -166.73
N GLN A 393 24.16 -28.25 -166.27
CA GLN A 393 23.56 -27.10 -166.99
C GLN A 393 24.33 -26.66 -168.25
N LEU A 394 25.58 -27.09 -168.43
CA LEU A 394 26.38 -26.79 -169.64
C LEU A 394 26.10 -27.80 -170.76
N PHE A 395 26.06 -29.10 -170.42
CA PHE A 395 25.86 -30.20 -171.36
C PHE A 395 24.53 -30.14 -172.16
N LEU A 396 23.52 -29.47 -171.63
CA LEU A 396 22.17 -29.39 -172.21
C LEU A 396 21.99 -28.31 -173.31
N LYS A 397 23.05 -27.57 -173.70
CA LYS A 397 22.93 -26.40 -174.60
C LYS A 397 23.36 -26.61 -176.05
N GLU A 398 24.01 -27.73 -176.40
CA GLU A 398 24.72 -27.88 -177.68
C GLU A 398 23.99 -28.71 -178.76
N GLN A 399 22.84 -29.33 -178.47
CA GLN A 399 22.37 -30.50 -179.24
C GLN A 399 21.04 -30.33 -180.02
N GLY A 400 21.13 -29.71 -181.22
CA GLY A 400 20.28 -30.05 -182.38
C GLY A 400 19.11 -29.13 -182.73
N TYR A 401 19.35 -28.20 -183.67
CA TYR A 401 18.34 -27.33 -184.32
C TYR A 401 17.46 -28.06 -185.37
N GLU A 402 17.58 -29.39 -185.55
CA GLU A 402 16.97 -30.12 -186.68
C GLU A 402 15.45 -30.40 -186.54
N LYS A 403 14.80 -29.90 -185.48
CA LYS A 403 13.37 -30.18 -185.19
C LYS A 403 12.40 -29.19 -185.83
N GLU A 404 12.87 -28.11 -186.47
CA GLU A 404 12.09 -26.89 -186.72
C GLU A 404 10.79 -27.05 -187.53
N PHE A 405 10.74 -27.88 -188.58
CA PHE A 405 9.51 -28.00 -189.38
C PHE A 405 8.47 -28.89 -188.70
N THR A 406 8.90 -30.01 -188.11
CA THR A 406 8.06 -30.77 -187.16
C THR A 406 7.64 -29.92 -185.97
N ALA A 407 8.43 -28.92 -185.58
CA ALA A 407 8.13 -27.96 -184.53
C ALA A 407 7.27 -26.77 -184.99
N LYS A 408 6.57 -26.81 -186.13
CA LYS A 408 5.45 -25.87 -186.41
C LYS A 408 4.09 -26.49 -186.07
N VAL A 409 3.78 -27.67 -186.60
CA VAL A 409 2.62 -28.47 -186.12
C VAL A 409 2.87 -28.94 -184.69
N GLY A 410 4.13 -29.31 -184.40
CA GLY A 410 4.62 -29.58 -183.05
C GLY A 410 4.71 -28.35 -182.15
N ALA A 411 4.86 -27.11 -182.66
CA ALA A 411 4.67 -25.92 -181.82
C ALA A 411 3.23 -25.85 -181.35
N VAL A 412 2.23 -25.82 -182.23
CA VAL A 412 0.82 -25.72 -181.78
C VAL A 412 0.41 -26.88 -180.84
N SER A 413 0.90 -28.10 -181.07
CA SER A 413 0.69 -29.21 -180.13
C SER A 413 1.49 -29.08 -178.83
N ALA A 414 2.69 -28.50 -178.86
CA ALA A 414 3.49 -28.22 -177.68
C ALA A 414 2.94 -27.03 -176.90
N ASP A 415 2.44 -25.97 -177.54
CA ASP A 415 1.84 -24.78 -176.94
C ASP A 415 0.59 -25.17 -176.15
N ILE A 416 -0.27 -26.03 -176.72
CA ILE A 416 -1.39 -26.63 -175.98
C ILE A 416 -0.88 -27.41 -174.76
N LYS A 417 0.12 -28.28 -174.94
CA LYS A 417 0.72 -29.08 -173.85
C LYS A 417 1.54 -28.25 -172.84
N VAL A 418 1.99 -27.06 -173.22
CA VAL A 418 2.70 -26.09 -172.39
C VAL A 418 1.66 -25.30 -171.60
N ILE A 419 0.55 -24.89 -172.20
CA ILE A 419 -0.59 -24.30 -171.48
C ILE A 419 -1.19 -25.32 -170.50
N GLU A 420 -1.36 -26.58 -170.88
CA GLU A 420 -1.77 -27.67 -169.95
C GLU A 420 -0.76 -27.85 -168.80
N LYS A 421 0.55 -27.88 -169.10
CA LYS A 421 1.61 -27.97 -168.07
C LYS A 421 1.73 -26.70 -167.24
N GLU A 422 1.44 -25.53 -167.79
CA GLU A 422 1.38 -24.26 -167.05
C GLU A 422 0.17 -24.24 -166.14
N ILE A 423 -1.01 -24.72 -166.58
CA ILE A 423 -2.17 -24.92 -165.72
C ILE A 423 -1.83 -25.88 -164.58
N ILE A 424 -1.16 -27.01 -164.86
CA ILE A 424 -0.71 -27.97 -163.83
C ILE A 424 0.35 -27.35 -162.90
N ASN A 425 1.29 -26.57 -163.42
CA ASN A 425 2.29 -25.87 -162.60
C ASN A 425 1.66 -24.73 -161.78
N ARG A 426 0.62 -24.05 -162.30
CA ARG A 426 -0.14 -23.01 -161.60
C ARG A 426 -1.01 -23.60 -160.52
N THR A 427 -1.65 -24.76 -160.72
CA THR A 427 -2.37 -25.47 -159.65
C THR A 427 -1.41 -26.04 -158.61
N LEU A 428 -0.22 -26.53 -159.00
CA LEU A 428 0.82 -26.92 -158.05
C LEU A 428 1.36 -25.71 -157.25
N GLN A 429 1.53 -24.55 -157.89
CA GLN A 429 1.87 -23.30 -157.21
C GLN A 429 0.75 -22.84 -156.27
N GLU A 430 -0.51 -22.88 -156.70
CA GLU A 430 -1.67 -22.65 -155.83
C GLU A 430 -1.67 -23.62 -154.64
N GLU A 431 -1.33 -24.89 -154.84
CA GLU A 431 -1.15 -25.83 -153.73
C GLU A 431 -0.03 -25.40 -152.78
N THR A 432 1.13 -24.96 -153.28
CA THR A 432 2.18 -24.41 -152.39
C THR A 432 1.69 -23.18 -151.63
N LYS A 433 0.94 -22.27 -152.27
CA LYS A 433 0.37 -21.10 -151.59
C LYS A 433 -0.77 -21.46 -150.63
N ARG A 434 -1.59 -22.47 -150.92
CA ARG A 434 -2.56 -23.03 -149.97
C ARG A 434 -1.87 -23.74 -148.79
N ARG A 435 -0.69 -24.34 -148.98
CA ARG A 435 0.15 -24.90 -147.90
C ARG A 435 0.79 -23.78 -147.05
N GLU A 436 1.31 -22.72 -147.66
CA GLU A 436 1.80 -21.52 -146.96
C GLU A 436 0.68 -20.84 -146.14
N ILE A 437 -0.51 -20.64 -146.72
CA ILE A 437 -1.68 -20.09 -146.02
C ILE A 437 -2.09 -20.99 -144.85
N LYS A 438 -2.13 -22.32 -145.04
CA LYS A 438 -2.39 -23.26 -143.92
C LYS A 438 -1.34 -23.13 -142.80
N ALA A 439 -0.06 -22.99 -143.14
CA ALA A 439 1.01 -22.78 -142.15
C ALA A 439 0.86 -21.42 -141.41
N LEU A 440 0.47 -20.35 -142.11
CA LEU A 440 0.18 -19.05 -141.49
C LEU A 440 -1.05 -19.10 -140.58
N VAL A 441 -2.10 -19.85 -140.95
CA VAL A 441 -3.28 -20.09 -140.08
C VAL A 441 -2.89 -20.87 -138.83
N VAL A 442 -2.04 -21.90 -138.93
CA VAL A 442 -1.50 -22.61 -137.77
C VAL A 442 -0.70 -21.65 -136.88
N ARG A 443 0.17 -20.82 -137.44
CA ARG A 443 0.97 -19.84 -136.68
C ARG A 443 0.12 -18.75 -136.01
N LEU A 444 -1.00 -18.34 -136.62
CA LEU A 444 -1.99 -17.47 -135.98
C LEU A 444 -2.72 -18.17 -134.83
N GLN A 445 -3.03 -19.46 -134.94
CA GLN A 445 -3.57 -20.24 -133.83
C GLN A 445 -2.55 -20.42 -132.69
N GLU A 446 -1.26 -20.57 -133.00
CA GLU A 446 -0.18 -20.60 -132.00
C GLU A 446 -0.06 -19.27 -131.25
N LEU A 447 0.03 -18.14 -131.97
CA LEU A 447 0.06 -16.81 -131.36
C LEU A 447 -1.22 -16.49 -130.55
N SER A 448 -2.38 -17.00 -130.99
CA SER A 448 -3.63 -16.92 -130.22
C SER A 448 -3.56 -17.74 -128.92
N LYS A 449 -3.02 -18.97 -128.97
CA LYS A 449 -2.74 -19.81 -127.79
C LYS A 449 -1.73 -19.14 -126.85
N GLU A 450 -0.71 -18.45 -127.36
CA GLU A 450 0.23 -17.68 -126.53
C GLU A 450 -0.43 -16.45 -125.88
N LYS A 451 -1.25 -15.70 -126.61
CA LYS A 451 -2.06 -14.60 -126.06
C LYS A 451 -3.02 -15.09 -124.96
N ALA A 452 -3.61 -16.27 -125.12
CA ALA A 452 -4.43 -16.93 -124.11
C ALA A 452 -3.60 -17.37 -122.88
N LYS A 453 -2.44 -18.00 -123.06
CA LYS A 453 -1.49 -18.32 -121.98
C LYS A 453 -1.04 -17.06 -121.23
N GLY A 454 -0.78 -15.96 -121.94
CA GLY A 454 -0.44 -14.66 -121.34
C GLY A 454 -1.57 -14.10 -120.47
N LYS A 455 -2.82 -14.10 -120.95
CA LYS A 455 -3.98 -13.74 -120.14
C LYS A 455 -4.14 -14.63 -118.91
N SER A 456 -3.96 -15.95 -119.05
CA SER A 456 -4.02 -16.90 -117.94
C SER A 456 -2.96 -16.60 -116.86
N ARG A 457 -1.70 -16.34 -117.25
CA ARG A 457 -0.64 -15.92 -116.31
C ARG A 457 -0.99 -14.61 -115.58
N ILE A 458 -1.58 -13.63 -116.26
CA ILE A 458 -2.02 -12.37 -115.64
C ILE A 458 -3.16 -12.59 -114.64
N ILE A 459 -4.07 -13.53 -114.92
CA ILE A 459 -5.13 -13.91 -113.98
C ILE A 459 -4.53 -14.59 -112.75
N ILE A 460 -3.65 -15.57 -112.93
CA ILE A 460 -2.94 -16.26 -111.83
C ILE A 460 -2.18 -15.24 -110.96
N GLY A 461 -1.37 -14.37 -111.56
CA GLY A 461 -0.64 -13.33 -110.83
C GLY A 461 -1.54 -12.33 -110.10
N LYS A 462 -2.77 -12.08 -110.56
CA LYS A 462 -3.76 -11.28 -109.83
C LYS A 462 -4.40 -12.03 -108.67
N HIS A 463 -4.55 -13.36 -108.74
CA HIS A 463 -4.96 -14.17 -107.60
C HIS A 463 -3.84 -14.28 -106.57
N GLU A 464 -2.59 -14.49 -107.00
CA GLU A 464 -1.40 -14.47 -106.13
C GLU A 464 -1.25 -13.12 -105.42
N LEU A 465 -1.40 -12.00 -106.14
CA LEU A 465 -1.38 -10.66 -105.55
C LEU A 465 -2.46 -10.51 -104.48
N ARG A 466 -3.72 -10.87 -104.77
CA ARG A 466 -4.81 -10.82 -103.79
C ARG A 466 -4.57 -11.68 -102.55
N MET A 467 -3.97 -12.87 -102.72
CA MET A 467 -3.57 -13.70 -101.58
C MET A 467 -2.47 -13.02 -100.75
N LYS A 468 -1.49 -12.37 -101.38
CA LYS A 468 -0.46 -11.60 -100.67
C LYS A 468 -1.02 -10.34 -100.01
N GLU A 469 -1.97 -9.64 -100.63
CA GLU A 469 -2.71 -8.52 -100.04
C GLU A 469 -3.51 -8.96 -98.81
N MET A 470 -4.15 -10.15 -98.86
CA MET A 470 -4.82 -10.75 -97.71
C MET A 470 -3.82 -11.06 -96.58
N TYR A 471 -2.69 -11.73 -96.87
CA TYR A 471 -1.67 -11.99 -95.85
C TYR A 471 -1.07 -10.70 -95.25
N VAL A 472 -0.93 -9.62 -96.03
CA VAL A 472 -0.49 -8.30 -95.53
C VAL A 472 -1.59 -7.64 -94.68
N SER A 473 -2.86 -7.78 -95.05
CA SER A 473 -4.00 -7.31 -94.25
C SER A 473 -4.04 -8.01 -92.89
N ASP A 474 -3.90 -9.34 -92.87
CA ASP A 474 -3.92 -10.11 -91.63
C ASP A 474 -2.65 -9.89 -90.78
N ALA A 475 -1.49 -9.66 -91.40
CA ALA A 475 -0.29 -9.22 -90.68
C ALA A 475 -0.46 -7.81 -90.06
N ARG A 476 -1.13 -6.88 -90.74
CA ARG A 476 -1.45 -5.54 -90.20
C ARG A 476 -2.47 -5.58 -89.07
N LYS A 477 -3.50 -6.43 -89.16
CA LYS A 477 -4.44 -6.68 -88.04
C LYS A 477 -3.68 -7.21 -86.84
N ARG A 478 -2.87 -8.26 -87.01
CA ARG A 478 -2.04 -8.82 -85.92
C ARG A 478 -1.09 -7.79 -85.32
N LEU A 479 -0.53 -6.87 -86.11
CA LEU A 479 0.27 -5.77 -85.58
C LEU A 479 -0.58 -4.86 -84.69
N SER A 480 -1.73 -4.39 -85.17
CA SER A 480 -2.65 -3.55 -84.38
C SER A 480 -3.21 -4.26 -83.14
N ASP A 481 -3.50 -5.56 -83.22
CA ASP A 481 -3.91 -6.39 -82.08
C ASP A 481 -2.79 -6.52 -81.03
N LEU A 482 -1.53 -6.52 -81.46
CA LEU A 482 -0.36 -6.58 -80.57
C LEU A 482 0.00 -5.19 -79.99
N GLU A 483 -0.17 -4.12 -80.76
CA GLU A 483 -0.02 -2.73 -80.30
C GLU A 483 -1.05 -2.42 -79.21
N LEU A 484 -2.35 -2.72 -79.44
CA LEU A 484 -3.41 -2.54 -78.42
C LEU A 484 -3.19 -3.40 -77.15
N ARG A 485 -2.58 -4.58 -77.29
CA ARG A 485 -2.19 -5.41 -76.13
C ARG A 485 -0.99 -4.82 -75.39
N LEU A 486 -0.01 -4.28 -76.12
CA LEU A 486 1.16 -3.63 -75.52
C LEU A 486 0.75 -2.38 -74.73
N ASP A 487 -0.09 -1.52 -75.31
CA ASP A 487 -0.62 -0.34 -74.63
C ASP A 487 -1.42 -0.71 -73.37
N SER A 488 -2.29 -1.73 -73.45
CA SER A 488 -3.03 -2.27 -72.29
C SER A 488 -2.12 -2.81 -71.19
N ILE A 489 -1.00 -3.47 -71.55
CA ILE A 489 0.03 -3.93 -70.61
C ILE A 489 0.82 -2.73 -70.02
N ILE A 490 1.06 -1.68 -70.78
CA ILE A 490 1.72 -0.45 -70.32
C ILE A 490 0.83 0.31 -69.32
N ASP A 491 -0.47 0.45 -69.59
CA ASP A 491 -1.42 1.12 -68.70
C ASP A 491 -1.62 0.36 -67.39
N THR A 492 -1.77 -0.97 -67.46
CA THR A 492 -1.85 -1.82 -66.26
C THR A 492 -0.54 -1.80 -65.46
N PHE A 493 0.63 -1.82 -66.11
CA PHE A 493 1.91 -1.65 -65.44
C PHE A 493 2.06 -0.27 -64.77
N GLN A 494 1.57 0.81 -65.41
CA GLN A 494 1.54 2.14 -64.80
C GLN A 494 0.62 2.17 -63.56
N SER A 495 -0.57 1.58 -63.65
CA SER A 495 -1.47 1.46 -62.49
C SER A 495 -0.81 0.70 -61.32
N ILE A 496 -0.22 -0.47 -61.60
CA ILE A 496 0.49 -1.28 -60.60
C ILE A 496 1.69 -0.52 -60.02
N LYS A 497 2.40 0.30 -60.82
CA LYS A 497 3.50 1.16 -60.35
C LYS A 497 3.00 2.28 -59.43
N HIS A 498 1.86 2.90 -59.75
CA HIS A 498 1.24 3.90 -58.89
C HIS A 498 0.71 3.28 -57.59
N GLU A 499 0.06 2.12 -57.65
CA GLU A 499 -0.39 1.37 -56.47
C GLU A 499 0.79 0.93 -55.59
N ARG A 500 1.86 0.35 -56.17
CA ARG A 500 3.10 0.02 -55.43
C ARG A 500 3.67 1.24 -54.72
N THR A 501 3.70 2.40 -55.39
CA THR A 501 4.21 3.66 -54.80
C THR A 501 3.32 4.14 -53.65
N HIS A 502 2.00 4.08 -53.82
CA HIS A 502 1.02 4.42 -52.79
C HIS A 502 1.10 3.46 -51.59
N LYS A 503 1.26 2.15 -51.83
CA LYS A 503 1.43 1.13 -50.79
C LYS A 503 2.76 1.27 -50.04
N ALA A 504 3.85 1.59 -50.73
CA ALA A 504 5.13 1.92 -50.08
C ALA A 504 5.00 3.13 -49.14
N ALA A 505 4.31 4.19 -49.56
CA ALA A 505 4.02 5.34 -48.71
C ALA A 505 3.10 5.00 -47.51
N GLN A 506 2.09 4.14 -47.71
CA GLN A 506 1.25 3.63 -46.61
C GLN A 506 2.06 2.79 -45.61
N ILE A 507 2.96 1.92 -46.09
CA ILE A 507 3.86 1.12 -45.25
C ILE A 507 4.80 2.03 -44.46
N GLN A 508 5.41 3.04 -45.09
CA GLN A 508 6.29 3.99 -44.39
C GLN A 508 5.54 4.76 -43.29
N ALA A 509 4.32 5.23 -43.55
CA ALA A 509 3.49 5.90 -42.56
C ALA A 509 3.06 4.97 -41.41
N ILE A 510 2.75 3.70 -41.71
CA ILE A 510 2.44 2.69 -40.69
C ILE A 510 3.69 2.36 -39.85
N THR A 511 4.87 2.28 -40.48
CA THR A 511 6.15 2.03 -39.79
C THR A 511 6.53 3.18 -38.87
N GLN A 512 6.40 4.44 -39.30
CA GLN A 512 6.60 5.60 -38.44
C GLN A 512 5.59 5.61 -37.26
N LYS A 513 4.32 5.29 -37.53
CA LYS A 513 3.30 5.19 -36.47
C LYS A 513 3.61 4.01 -35.52
N MET A 514 4.23 2.94 -36.01
CA MET A 514 4.69 1.82 -35.18
C MET A 514 5.83 2.25 -34.26
N THR A 515 6.85 2.95 -34.77
CA THR A 515 7.96 3.46 -33.93
C THR A 515 7.45 4.43 -32.86
N GLU A 516 6.60 5.39 -33.23
CA GLU A 516 5.93 6.28 -32.26
C GLU A 516 5.15 5.51 -31.18
N MET A 517 4.50 4.39 -31.53
CA MET A 517 3.76 3.56 -30.57
C MET A 517 4.68 2.70 -29.70
N THR A 518 5.83 2.26 -30.20
CA THR A 518 6.85 1.59 -29.37
C THR A 518 7.54 2.56 -28.40
N GLU A 519 7.78 3.82 -28.81
CA GLU A 519 8.25 4.88 -27.90
C GLU A 519 7.21 5.16 -26.81
N LYS A 520 5.93 5.34 -27.18
CA LYS A 520 4.83 5.53 -26.22
C LYS A 520 4.70 4.32 -25.27
N LYS A 521 4.88 3.10 -25.77
CA LYS A 521 4.92 1.88 -24.94
C LYS A 521 6.10 1.94 -23.95
N ALA A 522 7.31 2.25 -24.40
CA ALA A 522 8.49 2.31 -23.54
C ALA A 522 8.38 3.42 -22.47
N ILE A 523 7.73 4.55 -22.78
CA ILE A 523 7.42 5.59 -21.79
C ILE A 523 6.43 5.04 -20.75
N LEU A 524 5.33 4.41 -21.17
CA LEU A 524 4.33 3.82 -20.27
C LEU A 524 4.90 2.67 -19.41
N GLU A 525 5.84 1.87 -19.94
CA GLU A 525 6.55 0.84 -19.17
C GLU A 525 7.46 1.46 -18.10
N ASN A 526 8.16 2.55 -18.41
CA ASN A 526 8.92 3.31 -17.41
C ASN A 526 8.01 3.96 -16.35
N GLU A 527 6.89 4.55 -16.75
CA GLU A 527 5.88 5.08 -15.82
C GLU A 527 5.29 3.98 -14.92
N LEU A 528 4.99 2.81 -15.48
CA LEU A 528 4.52 1.64 -14.72
C LEU A 528 5.57 1.19 -13.69
N VAL A 529 6.85 1.12 -14.07
CA VAL A 529 7.95 0.80 -13.13
C VAL A 529 8.06 1.86 -12.01
N VAL A 530 7.88 3.16 -12.31
CA VAL A 530 7.84 4.22 -11.30
C VAL A 530 6.62 4.07 -10.38
N LEU A 531 5.42 3.84 -10.93
CA LEU A 531 4.18 3.66 -10.17
C LEU A 531 4.21 2.40 -9.30
N CYS A 532 4.81 1.30 -9.76
CA CYS A 532 5.04 0.10 -8.97
C CYS A 532 6.01 0.36 -7.81
N ARG A 533 7.11 1.09 -8.04
CA ARG A 533 8.03 1.52 -6.98
C ARG A 533 7.33 2.42 -5.95
N GLU A 534 6.53 3.38 -6.41
CA GLU A 534 5.71 4.23 -5.52
C GLU A 534 4.68 3.41 -4.72
N SER A 535 3.99 2.45 -5.35
CA SER A 535 3.02 1.59 -4.66
C SER A 535 3.70 0.75 -3.59
N ALA A 536 4.83 0.11 -3.91
CA ALA A 536 5.61 -0.67 -2.95
C ALA A 536 6.10 0.17 -1.75
N VAL A 537 6.50 1.43 -1.99
CA VAL A 537 6.84 2.38 -0.91
C VAL A 537 5.60 2.71 -0.06
N LYS A 538 4.46 3.07 -0.69
CA LYS A 538 3.20 3.39 -0.01
C LYS A 538 2.66 2.19 0.78
N GLU A 539 2.78 0.97 0.27
CA GLU A 539 2.46 -0.28 0.96
C GLU A 539 3.38 -0.53 2.14
N ALA A 540 4.70 -0.37 1.97
CA ALA A 540 5.65 -0.48 3.08
C ALA A 540 5.36 0.55 4.18
N GLU A 541 4.87 1.74 3.85
CA GLU A 541 4.37 2.72 4.82
C GLU A 541 3.05 2.31 5.46
N LEU A 542 2.07 1.85 4.69
CA LEU A 542 0.80 1.33 5.22
C LEU A 542 1.04 0.14 6.16
N VAL A 543 1.99 -0.74 5.87
CA VAL A 543 2.40 -1.84 6.77
C VAL A 543 3.07 -1.30 8.04
N LYS A 544 3.96 -0.29 7.95
CA LYS A 544 4.52 0.40 9.14
C LYS A 544 3.41 1.03 10.00
N LYS A 545 2.43 1.72 9.39
CA LYS A 545 1.28 2.34 10.07
C LYS A 545 0.33 1.29 10.67
N ARG A 546 0.01 0.20 9.95
CA ARG A 546 -0.76 -0.95 10.48
C ARG A 546 -0.06 -1.59 11.69
N ARG A 547 1.26 -1.78 11.65
CA ARG A 547 2.06 -2.26 12.79
C ARG A 547 2.06 -1.28 13.97
N GLN A 548 2.14 0.03 13.73
CA GLN A 548 1.98 1.06 14.78
C GLN A 548 0.58 1.03 15.40
N ILE A 549 -0.48 0.99 14.60
CA ILE A 549 -1.87 0.87 15.07
C ILE A 549 -2.08 -0.41 15.86
N HIS A 550 -1.47 -1.54 15.46
CA HIS A 550 -1.54 -2.79 16.22
C HIS A 550 -0.86 -2.65 17.59
N LYS A 551 0.35 -2.08 17.67
CA LYS A 551 1.03 -1.81 18.94
C LYS A 551 0.24 -0.84 19.84
N LEU A 552 -0.33 0.22 19.28
CA LEU A 552 -1.21 1.13 20.02
C LEU A 552 -2.49 0.44 20.50
N ARG A 553 -3.10 -0.44 19.70
CA ARG A 553 -4.26 -1.25 20.12
C ARG A 553 -3.90 -2.23 21.24
N GLN A 554 -2.73 -2.85 21.21
CA GLN A 554 -2.21 -3.68 22.32
C GLN A 554 -2.00 -2.82 23.58
N SER A 555 -1.32 -1.68 23.47
CA SER A 555 -1.11 -0.75 24.59
C SER A 555 -2.42 -0.25 25.19
N CYS A 556 -3.43 0.07 24.36
CA CYS A 556 -4.75 0.47 24.81
C CYS A 556 -5.53 -0.69 25.46
N ARG A 557 -5.29 -1.95 25.07
CA ARG A 557 -5.84 -3.12 25.80
C ARG A 557 -5.18 -3.27 27.17
N ALA A 558 -3.85 -3.14 27.24
CA ALA A 558 -3.10 -3.18 28.50
C ALA A 558 -3.54 -2.06 29.46
N LEU A 559 -3.58 -0.80 29.00
CA LEU A 559 -4.03 0.35 29.80
C LEU A 559 -5.52 0.25 30.22
N ARG A 560 -6.38 -0.42 29.43
CA ARG A 560 -7.77 -0.71 29.85
C ARG A 560 -7.83 -1.76 30.95
N LEU A 561 -6.99 -2.80 30.88
CA LEU A 561 -6.87 -3.80 31.94
C LEU A 561 -6.27 -3.19 33.22
N GLU A 562 -5.25 -2.37 33.08
CA GLU A 562 -4.64 -1.64 34.19
C GLU A 562 -5.63 -0.68 34.84
N LYS A 563 -6.37 0.13 34.06
CA LYS A 563 -7.45 0.98 34.56
C LYS A 563 -8.54 0.20 35.29
N ASN A 564 -8.86 -1.02 34.83
CA ASN A 564 -9.81 -1.91 35.52
C ASN A 564 -9.24 -2.41 36.86
N ASN A 565 -7.97 -2.82 36.89
CA ASN A 565 -7.27 -3.24 38.11
C ASN A 565 -7.13 -2.08 39.12
N GLN A 566 -6.73 -0.89 38.66
CA GLN A 566 -6.68 0.33 39.46
C GLN A 566 -8.07 0.68 40.01
N ARG A 567 -9.13 0.61 39.18
CA ARG A 567 -10.52 0.80 39.62
C ARG A 567 -10.90 -0.19 40.72
N LYS A 568 -10.62 -1.49 40.56
CA LYS A 568 -10.87 -2.51 41.60
C LYS A 568 -10.09 -2.24 42.89
N CYS A 569 -8.87 -1.73 42.80
CA CYS A 569 -8.09 -1.32 43.96
C CYS A 569 -8.66 -0.08 44.65
N LEU A 570 -9.18 0.89 43.90
CA LEU A 570 -9.91 2.05 44.44
C LEU A 570 -11.25 1.65 45.07
N GLU A 571 -11.98 0.72 44.45
CA GLU A 571 -13.23 0.18 45.00
C GLU A 571 -12.96 -0.52 46.35
N LYS A 572 -11.92 -1.38 46.43
CA LYS A 572 -11.46 -1.98 47.70
C LYS A 572 -11.06 -0.93 48.74
N ARG A 573 -10.18 0.02 48.40
CA ARG A 573 -9.78 1.11 49.30
C ARG A 573 -10.95 1.96 49.78
N SER A 574 -11.94 2.20 48.93
CA SER A 574 -13.16 2.92 49.32
C SER A 574 -14.07 2.09 50.25
N LEU A 575 -14.00 0.75 50.19
CA LEU A 575 -14.70 -0.12 51.13
C LEU A 575 -13.98 -0.14 52.48
N GLU A 576 -12.65 -0.22 52.48
CA GLU A 576 -11.79 -0.07 53.66
C GLU A 576 -12.03 1.29 54.33
N GLU A 577 -12.06 2.39 53.57
CA GLU A 577 -12.36 3.74 54.05
C GLU A 577 -13.77 3.85 54.65
N ARG A 578 -14.80 3.27 54.00
CA ARG A 578 -16.17 3.21 54.56
C ARG A 578 -16.19 2.41 55.87
N ASN A 579 -15.46 1.30 55.96
CA ASN A 579 -15.37 0.48 57.15
C ASN A 579 -14.67 1.22 58.30
N ILE A 580 -13.58 1.93 58.02
CA ILE A 580 -12.88 2.80 59.00
C ILE A 580 -13.80 3.94 59.44
N LYS A 581 -14.51 4.61 58.53
CA LYS A 581 -15.51 5.64 58.88
C LYS A 581 -16.67 5.08 59.72
N ALA A 582 -17.11 3.85 59.48
CA ALA A 582 -18.12 3.15 60.27
C ALA A 582 -17.59 2.65 61.64
N GLN A 583 -16.28 2.39 61.77
CA GLN A 583 -15.63 2.16 63.07
C GLN A 583 -15.50 3.48 63.84
N ALA A 584 -15.01 4.54 63.20
CA ALA A 584 -14.88 5.87 63.80
C ALA A 584 -16.23 6.42 64.31
N ARG A 585 -17.32 6.27 63.54
CA ARG A 585 -18.68 6.62 64.01
C ARG A 585 -19.12 5.82 65.23
N ARG A 586 -18.80 4.53 65.32
CA ARG A 586 -19.10 3.70 66.50
C ARG A 586 -18.25 4.09 67.71
N VAL A 587 -16.99 4.48 67.51
CA VAL A 587 -16.14 4.98 68.59
C VAL A 587 -16.63 6.36 69.07
N ALA A 588 -16.95 7.28 68.16
CA ALA A 588 -17.52 8.59 68.50
C ALA A 588 -18.86 8.45 69.26
N SER A 589 -19.74 7.53 68.84
CA SER A 589 -20.99 7.24 69.56
C SER A 589 -20.73 6.70 70.97
N ARG A 590 -19.69 5.87 71.17
CA ARG A 590 -19.30 5.36 72.51
C ARG A 590 -18.64 6.43 73.38
N ILE A 591 -17.92 7.37 72.78
CA ILE A 591 -17.37 8.53 73.48
C ILE A 591 -18.51 9.42 73.97
N ALA A 592 -19.47 9.76 73.09
CA ALA A 592 -20.62 10.58 73.46
C ALA A 592 -21.44 9.97 74.61
N THR A 593 -21.68 8.64 74.63
CA THR A 593 -22.36 8.00 75.76
C THR A 593 -21.53 8.03 77.04
N MET A 594 -20.20 7.84 76.97
CA MET A 594 -19.33 7.99 78.15
C MET A 594 -19.27 9.45 78.64
N GLU A 595 -19.33 10.44 77.75
CA GLU A 595 -19.39 11.86 78.10
C GLU A 595 -20.72 12.22 78.78
N GLU A 596 -21.83 11.64 78.34
CA GLU A 596 -23.14 11.74 79.00
C GLU A 596 -23.13 11.06 80.39
N GLU A 597 -22.60 9.84 80.50
CA GLU A 597 -22.40 9.13 81.77
C GLU A 597 -21.52 9.92 82.74
N MET A 598 -20.39 10.48 82.27
CA MET A 598 -19.52 11.37 83.03
C MET A 598 -20.24 12.68 83.43
N GLY A 599 -21.09 13.22 82.56
CA GLY A 599 -21.95 14.37 82.86
C GLY A 599 -23.00 14.05 83.92
N GLY A 600 -23.52 12.82 83.96
CA GLY A 600 -24.35 12.30 85.05
C GLY A 600 -23.56 12.16 86.36
N ALA A 601 -22.40 11.51 86.31
CA ALA A 601 -21.53 11.32 87.47
C ALA A 601 -21.09 12.65 88.11
N LYS A 602 -20.75 13.67 87.30
CA LYS A 602 -20.43 15.03 87.79
C LYS A 602 -21.60 15.67 88.52
N ARG A 603 -22.81 15.63 87.96
CA ARG A 603 -24.02 16.15 88.62
C ARG A 603 -24.32 15.41 89.92
N ASN A 604 -24.21 14.09 89.93
CA ASN A 604 -24.40 13.29 91.14
C ASN A 604 -23.35 13.67 92.22
N TYR A 605 -22.10 13.90 91.83
CA TYR A 605 -21.04 14.33 92.75
C TYR A 605 -21.27 15.76 93.29
N GLN A 606 -21.73 16.68 92.44
CA GLN A 606 -22.15 18.03 92.87
C GLN A 606 -23.30 17.97 93.87
N ASN A 607 -24.38 17.23 93.56
CA ASN A 607 -25.49 17.02 94.48
C ASN A 607 -25.03 16.38 95.81
N ILE A 608 -24.05 15.46 95.80
CA ILE A 608 -23.50 14.86 97.02
C ILE A 608 -22.69 15.89 97.84
N ILE A 609 -21.93 16.79 97.19
CA ILE A 609 -21.26 17.90 97.87
C ILE A 609 -22.30 18.87 98.45
N GLU A 610 -23.31 19.30 97.69
CA GLU A 610 -24.36 20.21 98.17
C GLU A 610 -25.12 19.62 99.36
N ASN A 611 -25.44 18.33 99.35
CA ASN A 611 -26.05 17.63 100.49
C ASN A 611 -25.08 17.50 101.68
N ARG A 612 -23.78 17.22 101.45
CA ARG A 612 -22.75 17.19 102.50
C ARG A 612 -22.59 18.56 103.16
N ASP A 613 -22.59 19.62 102.36
CA ASP A 613 -22.32 20.98 102.81
C ASP A 613 -23.56 21.57 103.50
N GLY A 614 -24.76 21.27 103.01
CA GLY A 614 -26.01 21.54 103.73
C GLY A 614 -26.11 20.79 105.07
N ALA A 615 -25.67 19.52 105.13
CA ALA A 615 -25.56 18.79 106.39
C ALA A 615 -24.46 19.35 107.30
N GLY A 616 -23.35 19.85 106.73
CA GLY A 616 -22.28 20.53 107.45
C GLY A 616 -22.74 21.85 108.08
N ILE A 617 -23.55 22.64 107.37
CA ILE A 617 -24.21 23.84 107.90
C ILE A 617 -25.15 23.46 109.04
N GLN A 618 -26.02 22.46 108.85
CA GLN A 618 -26.91 21.98 109.94
C GLN A 618 -26.15 21.47 111.18
N LEU A 619 -24.95 20.92 111.01
CA LEU A 619 -24.07 20.52 112.11
C LEU A 619 -23.39 21.72 112.79
N LEU A 620 -23.07 22.79 112.05
CA LEU A 620 -22.61 24.06 112.62
C LEU A 620 -23.76 24.75 113.39
N ASP A 621 -24.94 24.88 112.79
CA ASP A 621 -26.14 25.43 113.46
C ASP A 621 -26.44 24.68 114.77
N ARG A 622 -26.39 23.34 114.74
CA ARG A 622 -26.53 22.46 115.93
C ARG A 622 -25.42 22.67 116.96
N ASN A 623 -24.19 22.97 116.52
CA ASN A 623 -23.08 23.23 117.42
C ASN A 623 -23.18 24.62 118.06
N ASP A 624 -23.68 25.61 117.33
CA ASP A 624 -23.95 26.95 117.85
C ASP A 624 -25.16 26.96 118.80
N GLU A 625 -26.23 26.20 118.49
CA GLU A 625 -27.29 25.85 119.45
C GLU A 625 -26.69 25.27 120.75
N LEU A 626 -25.76 24.31 120.64
CA LEU A 626 -25.08 23.72 121.79
C LEU A 626 -24.18 24.71 122.53
N CYS A 627 -23.44 25.59 121.85
CA CYS A 627 -22.62 26.63 122.47
C CYS A 627 -23.49 27.60 123.30
N VAL A 628 -24.60 28.09 122.72
CA VAL A 628 -25.57 28.94 123.44
C VAL A 628 -26.18 28.20 124.64
N LEU A 629 -26.48 26.91 124.51
CA LEU A 629 -26.94 26.07 125.63
C LEU A 629 -25.86 25.86 126.70
N TYR A 630 -24.59 25.72 126.34
CA TYR A 630 -23.47 25.63 127.29
C TYR A 630 -23.24 26.94 128.04
N GLU A 631 -23.31 28.10 127.37
CA GLU A 631 -23.23 29.40 128.04
C GLU A 631 -24.43 29.66 128.95
N ARG A 632 -25.63 29.28 128.51
CA ARG A 632 -26.84 29.32 129.34
C ARG A 632 -26.75 28.39 130.55
N PHE A 633 -26.23 27.17 130.39
CA PHE A 633 -25.99 26.25 131.49
C PHE A 633 -24.95 26.83 132.46
N LYS A 634 -23.81 27.32 131.96
CA LYS A 634 -22.71 27.88 132.77
C LYS A 634 -23.14 29.13 133.55
N THR A 635 -24.01 29.96 132.97
CA THR A 635 -24.59 31.13 133.66
C THR A 635 -25.63 30.70 134.69
N GLN A 636 -26.49 29.72 134.40
CA GLN A 636 -27.41 29.13 135.39
C GLN A 636 -26.66 28.45 136.55
N GLU A 637 -25.62 27.68 136.27
CA GLU A 637 -24.76 27.02 137.26
C GLU A 637 -24.02 28.05 138.12
N LYS A 638 -23.60 29.18 137.54
CA LYS A 638 -23.09 30.32 138.33
C LYS A 638 -24.17 30.91 139.22
N VAL A 639 -25.37 31.19 138.72
CA VAL A 639 -26.49 31.71 139.53
C VAL A 639 -26.86 30.75 140.67
N ILE A 640 -26.80 29.43 140.44
CA ILE A 640 -27.01 28.41 141.47
C ILE A 640 -25.89 28.44 142.51
N ARG A 641 -24.62 28.52 142.11
CA ARG A 641 -23.48 28.63 143.05
C ARG A 641 -23.52 29.92 143.85
N ASP A 642 -23.75 31.06 143.19
CA ASP A 642 -23.91 32.37 143.83
C ASP A 642 -25.09 32.31 144.84
N GLY A 643 -26.22 31.71 144.46
CA GLY A 643 -27.37 31.45 145.34
C GLY A 643 -27.04 30.61 146.57
N ILE A 644 -26.37 29.47 146.40
CA ILE A 644 -25.93 28.60 147.50
C ILE A 644 -25.01 29.36 148.49
N THR A 645 -24.14 30.26 148.00
CA THR A 645 -23.31 31.09 148.90
C THR A 645 -24.14 32.11 149.69
N VAL A 646 -25.20 32.67 149.10
CA VAL A 646 -26.12 33.57 149.81
C VAL A 646 -26.94 32.80 150.84
N ASP A 647 -27.48 31.62 150.50
CA ASP A 647 -28.24 30.79 151.43
C ASP A 647 -27.39 30.33 152.62
N ASN A 648 -26.15 29.88 152.38
CA ASN A 648 -25.19 29.54 153.45
C ASN A 648 -24.92 30.73 154.38
N ALA A 649 -24.73 31.94 153.82
CA ALA A 649 -24.55 33.15 154.63
C ALA A 649 -25.80 33.50 155.45
N ARG A 650 -27.01 33.29 154.90
CA ARG A 650 -28.27 33.44 155.65
C ARG A 650 -28.43 32.38 156.73
N GLU A 651 -28.01 31.13 156.50
CA GLU A 651 -27.97 30.13 157.57
C GLU A 651 -26.98 30.51 158.69
N GLU A 652 -25.83 31.10 158.36
CA GLU A 652 -24.85 31.59 159.34
C GLU A 652 -25.38 32.78 160.15
N GLU A 653 -26.05 33.74 159.50
CA GLU A 653 -26.80 34.80 160.19
C GLU A 653 -27.86 34.21 161.14
N ILE A 654 -28.64 33.22 160.67
CA ILE A 654 -29.66 32.54 161.49
C ILE A 654 -29.01 31.76 162.65
N ARG A 655 -27.86 31.10 162.45
CA ARG A 655 -27.07 30.46 163.52
C ARG A 655 -26.60 31.49 164.54
N ALA A 656 -26.03 32.61 164.11
CA ALA A 656 -25.58 33.68 164.98
C ALA A 656 -26.72 34.35 165.77
N LEU A 657 -27.89 34.54 165.14
CA LEU A 657 -29.10 35.05 165.80
C LEU A 657 -29.66 34.04 166.82
N ARG A 658 -29.62 32.74 166.53
CA ARG A 658 -30.00 31.68 167.50
C ARG A 658 -29.08 31.67 168.72
N ILE A 659 -27.76 31.82 168.53
CA ILE A 659 -26.78 31.91 169.63
C ILE A 659 -27.07 33.14 170.50
N LYS A 660 -27.22 34.32 169.90
CA LYS A 660 -27.58 35.56 170.61
C LYS A 660 -28.91 35.42 171.38
N PHE A 661 -29.89 34.73 170.83
CA PHE A 661 -31.15 34.45 171.51
C PHE A 661 -30.99 33.51 172.71
N THR A 662 -30.12 32.49 172.63
CA THR A 662 -29.78 31.65 173.80
C THR A 662 -28.99 32.39 174.87
N ASP A 663 -28.08 33.29 174.49
CA ASP A 663 -27.33 34.13 175.45
C ASP A 663 -28.25 35.09 176.21
N VAL A 664 -29.17 35.76 175.49
CA VAL A 664 -30.16 36.65 176.11
C VAL A 664 -31.11 35.87 177.03
N ARG A 665 -31.54 34.65 176.65
CA ARG A 665 -32.29 33.77 177.57
C ARG A 665 -31.47 33.46 178.83
N ARG A 666 -30.20 33.05 178.69
CA ARG A 666 -29.33 32.75 179.84
C ARG A 666 -29.13 33.95 180.76
N GLN A 667 -29.07 35.17 180.21
CA GLN A 667 -29.03 36.41 180.99
C GLN A 667 -30.33 36.64 181.77
N VAL A 668 -31.50 36.43 181.15
CA VAL A 668 -32.81 36.52 181.82
C VAL A 668 -32.93 35.49 182.94
N ASP A 669 -32.47 34.25 182.73
CA ASP A 669 -32.54 33.19 183.74
C ASP A 669 -31.55 33.42 184.90
N LEU A 670 -30.35 33.94 184.63
CA LEU A 670 -29.40 34.38 185.66
C LEU A 670 -29.95 35.53 186.51
N VAL A 671 -30.58 36.54 185.89
CA VAL A 671 -31.24 37.63 186.62
C VAL A 671 -32.36 37.07 187.51
N ARG A 672 -33.21 36.19 186.99
CA ARG A 672 -34.29 35.53 187.76
C ARG A 672 -33.77 34.76 188.97
N ALA A 673 -32.63 34.08 188.85
CA ALA A 673 -32.01 33.35 189.97
C ALA A 673 -31.51 34.27 191.10
N SER A 674 -31.17 35.54 190.81
CA SER A 674 -30.69 36.51 191.80
C SER A 674 -31.80 37.21 192.62
N VAL A 675 -33.05 37.22 192.13
CA VAL A 675 -34.18 37.93 192.74
C VAL A 675 -34.43 37.58 194.22
N PRO A 676 -34.33 36.32 194.68
CA PRO A 676 -34.56 35.99 196.10
C PRO A 676 -33.53 36.65 197.04
N GLN A 677 -32.26 36.73 196.62
CA GLN A 677 -31.19 37.29 197.44
C GLN A 677 -31.31 38.81 197.58
N VAL A 678 -31.86 39.51 196.59
CA VAL A 678 -32.16 40.94 196.69
C VAL A 678 -33.20 41.19 197.78
N LYS A 679 -34.29 40.40 197.82
CA LYS A 679 -35.33 40.53 198.86
C LYS A 679 -34.80 40.25 200.27
N GLU A 680 -33.97 39.23 200.44
CA GLU A 680 -33.32 38.99 201.74
C GLU A 680 -32.43 40.16 202.20
N LEU A 681 -31.87 40.95 201.28
CA LEU A 681 -31.09 42.14 201.61
C LEU A 681 -31.99 43.34 201.92
N GLU A 682 -33.12 43.51 201.21
CA GLU A 682 -34.15 44.50 201.51
C GLU A 682 -34.72 44.32 202.93
N ASP A 683 -35.10 43.09 203.30
CA ASP A 683 -35.62 42.76 204.64
C ASP A 683 -34.59 42.99 205.77
N ARG A 684 -33.30 42.75 205.51
CA ARG A 684 -32.21 43.01 206.48
C ARG A 684 -31.95 44.51 206.63
N LEU A 685 -32.01 45.26 205.52
CA LEU A 685 -31.81 46.71 205.52
C LEU A 685 -32.96 47.43 206.24
N ALA A 686 -34.20 46.95 206.09
CA ALA A 686 -35.36 47.45 206.84
C ALA A 686 -35.20 47.27 208.36
N LYS A 687 -34.65 46.14 208.83
CA LYS A 687 -34.37 45.94 210.27
C LYS A 687 -33.33 46.92 210.79
N ILE A 688 -32.19 47.06 210.09
CA ILE A 688 -31.11 47.97 210.47
C ILE A 688 -31.58 49.43 210.51
N LEU A 689 -32.52 49.83 209.64
CA LEU A 689 -33.14 51.17 209.71
C LEU A 689 -33.97 51.37 210.99
N ASN A 690 -34.78 50.38 211.39
CA ASN A 690 -35.53 50.44 212.65
C ASN A 690 -34.59 50.48 213.87
N ASP A 691 -33.56 49.61 213.89
CA ASP A 691 -32.56 49.58 214.97
C ASP A 691 -31.85 50.94 215.13
N ILE A 692 -31.57 51.61 214.01
CA ILE A 692 -30.97 52.95 213.97
C ILE A 692 -31.94 54.04 214.47
N ASP A 693 -33.23 53.94 214.18
CA ASP A 693 -34.24 54.90 214.64
C ASP A 693 -34.57 54.72 216.14
N ASP A 694 -34.53 53.49 216.66
CA ASP A 694 -34.59 53.21 218.11
C ASP A 694 -33.37 53.77 218.86
N GLU A 695 -32.16 53.65 218.30
CA GLU A 695 -30.96 54.27 218.89
C GLU A 695 -31.01 55.81 218.81
N LYS A 696 -31.49 56.40 217.71
CA LYS A 696 -31.74 57.85 217.64
C LYS A 696 -32.73 58.30 218.70
N TRP A 697 -33.80 57.54 218.96
CA TRP A 697 -34.78 57.88 219.98
C TRP A 697 -34.19 57.83 221.40
N LYS A 698 -33.32 56.86 221.70
CA LYS A 698 -32.55 56.83 222.96
C LYS A 698 -31.64 58.04 223.10
N VAL A 699 -30.95 58.43 222.01
CA VAL A 699 -30.13 59.65 221.97
C VAL A 699 -31.00 60.90 222.16
N GLU A 700 -32.17 60.99 221.52
CA GLU A 700 -33.10 62.12 221.67
C GLU A 700 -33.64 62.26 223.10
N VAL A 701 -33.92 61.14 223.79
CA VAL A 701 -34.27 61.15 225.23
C VAL A 701 -33.10 61.68 226.08
N LEU A 702 -31.87 61.18 225.85
CA LEU A 702 -30.69 61.62 226.59
C LEU A 702 -30.27 63.08 226.28
N GLU A 703 -30.47 63.55 225.05
CA GLU A 703 -30.25 64.95 224.67
C GLU A 703 -31.29 65.88 225.33
N ASN A 704 -32.52 65.41 225.54
CA ASN A 704 -33.53 66.16 226.29
C ASN A 704 -33.17 66.29 227.79
N ASP A 705 -32.62 65.25 228.41
CA ASP A 705 -32.08 65.31 229.79
C ASP A 705 -30.85 66.25 229.91
N LEU A 706 -30.09 66.43 228.81
CA LEU A 706 -28.84 67.22 228.81
C LEU A 706 -29.02 68.71 228.45
N THR A 707 -29.97 69.09 227.59
CA THR A 707 -29.83 70.35 226.81
C THR A 707 -30.81 71.50 227.10
N ASN A 708 -31.81 71.34 227.99
CA ASN A 708 -32.78 72.40 228.33
C ASN A 708 -32.63 72.95 229.78
N PRO A 709 -33.20 74.13 230.12
CA PRO A 709 -32.53 75.10 231.03
C PRO A 709 -32.49 74.78 232.54
N LYS A 710 -32.92 73.59 232.95
CA LYS A 710 -32.34 72.83 234.07
C LYS A 710 -32.28 71.38 233.57
N ASN A 711 -31.12 70.72 233.45
CA ASN A 711 -29.82 71.02 234.08
C ASN A 711 -29.00 72.21 233.49
N ALA A 712 -29.29 72.70 232.26
CA ALA A 712 -28.92 74.02 231.69
C ALA A 712 -27.76 74.19 230.63
N HIS A 713 -27.63 73.37 229.55
CA HIS A 713 -26.30 73.20 228.87
C HIS A 713 -25.97 73.42 227.30
N ARG A 714 -26.79 73.99 226.33
CA ARG A 714 -26.37 75.13 225.35
C ARG A 714 -25.81 75.10 223.77
N TRP A 715 -26.24 74.32 222.65
CA TRP A 715 -26.56 74.58 221.08
C TRP A 715 -25.72 74.58 219.60
N ARG A 716 -26.22 73.99 218.38
CA ARG A 716 -26.21 74.26 216.76
C ARG A 716 -25.09 73.88 215.59
N LEU A 717 -25.06 73.82 214.14
CA LEU A 717 -25.88 73.68 212.75
C LEU A 717 -25.15 73.79 211.22
N LEU A 718 -25.43 73.13 209.96
CA LEU A 718 -24.90 73.39 208.44
C LEU A 718 -25.43 72.67 206.99
N LYS A 719 -24.91 72.83 205.64
CA LYS A 719 -25.41 72.44 204.13
C LYS A 719 -24.40 72.44 202.77
N ARG A 720 -24.47 72.17 201.33
CA ARG A 720 -25.14 71.40 200.05
C ARG A 720 -24.72 71.67 198.41
N GLN A 721 -24.73 70.76 197.28
CA GLN A 721 -25.14 70.84 195.70
C GLN A 721 -24.29 70.64 194.23
N ASN A 722 -24.78 70.14 192.95
CA ASN A 722 -24.54 70.44 191.35
C ASN A 722 -24.42 69.38 190.02
N ALA A 723 -24.63 69.64 188.60
CA ALA A 723 -24.45 68.75 187.23
C ALA A 723 -24.71 69.20 185.60
N GLY A 724 -24.43 68.47 184.37
CA GLY A 724 -24.83 68.69 182.80
C GLY A 724 -24.24 67.95 181.37
N ARG A 725 -24.79 67.95 180.02
CA ARG A 725 -24.25 67.38 178.56
C ARG A 725 -24.96 67.52 177.02
N SER A 726 -24.44 67.25 175.68
CA SER A 726 -25.13 67.04 174.21
C SER A 726 -24.39 66.81 172.69
N VAL A 727 -24.97 66.46 171.40
CA VAL A 727 -24.48 66.50 169.82
C VAL A 727 -25.28 65.81 168.46
N ALA A 728 -24.94 65.86 167.05
CA ALA A 728 -25.71 65.47 165.65
C ALA A 728 -25.06 65.07 164.12
N SER A 729 -25.76 64.83 162.86
CA SER A 729 -25.27 64.36 161.37
C SER A 729 -26.13 64.41 159.90
N GLY A 730 -25.75 63.92 158.58
CA GLY A 730 -26.39 63.93 157.08
C GLY A 730 -25.81 63.06 155.75
N VAL A 731 -26.01 62.91 154.31
CA VAL A 731 -26.80 63.22 152.91
C VAL A 731 -26.52 62.21 151.56
N THR A 732 -26.73 62.08 150.13
CA THR A 732 -27.15 62.68 148.66
C THR A 732 -27.36 61.70 147.28
N ALA A 733 -27.74 62.04 145.91
CA ALA A 733 -28.01 61.16 144.57
C ALA A 733 -28.09 61.67 142.94
N PRO A 734 -28.31 60.89 141.73
CA PRO A 734 -28.14 61.17 140.14
C PRO A 734 -29.13 60.74 138.82
N GLN A 735 -28.81 60.77 137.41
CA GLN A 735 -29.64 60.72 136.00
C GLN A 735 -28.99 60.17 134.54
N GLN A 736 -29.35 60.08 133.13
CA GLN A 736 -30.44 59.99 131.94
C GLN A 736 -30.02 59.78 130.30
N ALA A 737 -30.86 59.55 129.15
CA ALA A 737 -30.55 59.31 127.57
C ALA A 737 -31.66 59.25 126.29
N HIS A 738 -31.46 59.22 124.85
CA HIS A 738 -32.35 58.75 123.58
C HIS A 738 -32.23 59.11 121.94
N SER A 739 -32.73 58.28 120.90
CA SER A 739 -33.41 58.50 119.48
C SER A 739 -32.90 58.05 117.99
N ASP A 740 -33.73 58.03 116.88
CA ASP A 740 -33.62 57.30 115.51
C ASP A 740 -33.95 58.03 114.11
N VAL A 741 -33.49 57.52 112.91
CA VAL A 741 -34.16 57.39 111.52
C VAL A 741 -33.23 57.26 110.24
N VAL A 742 -33.71 56.60 109.16
CA VAL A 742 -33.12 56.07 107.88
C VAL A 742 -32.52 57.05 106.82
N ALA A 743 -31.31 56.77 106.25
CA ALA A 743 -30.93 56.88 104.81
C ALA A 743 -29.51 56.30 104.48
N THR A 744 -29.20 56.04 103.20
CA THR A 744 -28.00 55.29 102.71
C THR A 744 -26.71 56.11 102.44
N ALA A 745 -25.53 55.55 102.81
CA ALA A 745 -24.28 55.39 101.99
C ALA A 745 -22.92 55.83 102.61
N SER A 746 -22.10 54.85 103.08
CA SER A 746 -20.63 54.93 103.35
C SER A 746 -20.13 56.00 104.38
N PRO A 747 -18.81 56.14 104.65
CA PRO A 747 -17.79 55.18 105.12
C PRO A 747 -17.23 55.53 106.54
N GLY A 748 -16.32 54.71 107.12
CA GLY A 748 -15.57 55.00 108.38
C GLY A 748 -15.97 54.13 109.59
N GLU A 749 -15.24 54.05 110.73
CA GLU A 749 -13.97 54.69 111.16
C GLU A 749 -13.13 53.84 112.16
N ALA A 750 -11.83 54.16 112.26
CA ALA A 750 -10.89 54.15 113.41
C ALA A 750 -10.79 53.00 114.48
N ALA A 751 -9.59 52.39 114.58
CA ALA A 751 -8.66 52.35 115.75
C ALA A 751 -7.73 51.09 115.78
N PRO A 752 -6.54 51.09 116.43
CA PRO A 752 -5.48 52.11 116.35
C PRO A 752 -4.02 51.56 116.19
N SER A 753 -3.17 52.35 115.51
CA SER A 753 -1.73 52.63 115.70
C SER A 753 -0.70 51.62 116.31
N ALA A 754 0.33 51.25 115.51
CA ALA A 754 1.76 51.05 115.91
C ALA A 754 2.64 50.84 114.61
N ILE A 755 3.66 51.65 114.27
CA ILE A 755 5.07 51.72 114.80
C ILE A 755 5.90 50.48 114.33
N VAL A 756 7.07 50.55 113.63
CA VAL A 756 8.11 51.61 113.42
C VAL A 756 8.92 51.34 112.10
N THR A 757 9.03 52.27 111.12
CA THR A 757 10.20 53.12 110.67
C THR A 757 11.34 52.51 109.81
N ALA A 758 12.09 53.40 109.10
CA ALA A 758 13.31 53.19 108.27
C ALA A 758 13.04 52.56 106.87
N SER A 759 13.38 53.13 105.69
CA SER A 759 14.24 54.27 105.27
C SER A 759 15.73 54.10 105.61
N ASP A 760 16.71 54.25 104.72
CA ASP A 760 16.80 55.09 103.51
C ASP A 760 17.76 54.53 102.42
N SER A 761 17.90 55.27 101.32
CA SER A 761 19.06 55.33 100.39
C SER A 761 19.35 54.14 99.45
N CYS A 762 18.92 54.28 98.18
CA CYS A 762 19.82 54.21 97.02
C CYS A 762 19.13 54.86 95.79
N SER A 763 19.68 55.95 95.25
CA SER A 763 19.00 56.79 94.23
C SER A 763 19.55 56.67 92.81
N ASP A 764 20.74 56.11 92.63
CA ASP A 764 21.41 56.07 91.33
C ASP A 764 21.05 54.83 90.51
N ASP A 765 20.98 53.64 91.15
CA ASP A 765 20.67 52.36 90.48
C ASP A 765 19.35 52.39 89.69
N VAL A 766 18.34 53.09 90.20
CA VAL A 766 17.02 53.22 89.53
C VAL A 766 17.15 54.06 88.25
N VAL A 767 17.93 55.14 88.29
CA VAL A 767 18.17 55.99 87.11
C VAL A 767 19.01 55.24 86.08
N ASP A 768 20.03 54.50 86.52
CA ASP A 768 20.88 53.67 85.66
C ASP A 768 20.09 52.51 85.01
N LEU A 769 19.16 51.88 85.76
CA LEU A 769 18.20 50.92 85.22
C LEU A 769 17.25 51.55 84.20
N GLN A 770 16.76 52.77 84.46
CA GLN A 770 15.82 53.45 83.56
C GLN A 770 16.50 53.95 82.28
N GLN A 771 17.76 54.41 82.35
CA GLN A 771 18.60 54.70 81.18
C GLN A 771 18.94 53.43 80.40
N ARG A 772 19.33 52.33 81.07
CA ARG A 772 19.56 51.03 80.41
C ARG A 772 18.29 50.51 79.74
N TYR A 773 17.14 50.68 80.36
CA TYR A 773 15.84 50.31 79.78
C TYR A 773 15.57 51.12 78.50
N GLN A 774 15.75 52.44 78.52
CA GLN A 774 15.62 53.29 77.32
C GLN A 774 16.62 52.90 76.22
N GLN A 775 17.90 52.67 76.56
CA GLN A 775 18.92 52.20 75.60
C GLN A 775 18.60 50.81 75.01
N LEU A 776 17.96 49.93 75.79
CA LEU A 776 17.46 48.64 75.32
C LEU A 776 16.25 48.83 74.40
N GLU A 777 15.29 49.70 74.71
CA GLU A 777 14.19 50.03 73.81
C GLU A 777 14.66 50.68 72.49
N GLU A 778 15.67 51.55 72.52
CA GLU A 778 16.26 52.12 71.30
C GLU A 778 16.99 51.06 70.47
N ARG A 779 17.71 50.14 71.12
CA ARG A 779 18.32 48.99 70.44
C ARG A 779 17.27 48.05 69.86
N VAL A 780 16.17 47.77 70.57
CA VAL A 780 15.05 46.97 70.07
C VAL A 780 14.35 47.67 68.91
N ARG A 781 14.13 48.99 68.95
CA ARG A 781 13.61 49.78 67.82
C ARG A 781 14.52 49.70 66.59
N ASN A 782 15.83 49.99 66.75
CA ASN A 782 16.81 49.88 65.67
C ASN A 782 16.92 48.45 65.10
N VAL A 783 16.80 47.41 65.95
CA VAL A 783 16.80 46.01 65.49
C VAL A 783 15.50 45.68 64.76
N ASN A 784 14.35 46.15 65.22
CA ASN A 784 13.05 45.94 64.56
C ASN A 784 12.96 46.68 63.22
N GLU A 785 13.55 47.87 63.09
CA GLU A 785 13.66 48.59 61.82
C GLU A 785 14.55 47.83 60.83
N ARG A 786 15.73 47.37 61.27
CA ARG A 786 16.61 46.51 60.46
C ARG A 786 16.04 45.14 60.15
N ILE A 787 15.09 44.64 60.95
CA ILE A 787 14.31 43.44 60.65
C ILE A 787 13.31 43.77 59.55
N ARG A 788 12.52 44.83 59.66
CA ARG A 788 11.57 45.27 58.61
C ARG A 788 12.25 45.57 57.27
N GLU A 789 13.40 46.23 57.28
CA GLU A 789 14.22 46.43 56.06
C GLU A 789 14.61 45.09 55.43
N LYS A 790 15.05 44.13 56.25
CA LYS A 790 15.42 42.78 55.78
C LYS A 790 14.23 41.93 55.38
N GLU A 791 13.07 42.11 55.99
CA GLU A 791 11.81 41.47 55.61
C GLU A 791 11.34 42.00 54.27
N LEU A 792 11.37 43.32 54.04
CA LEU A 792 11.05 43.93 52.75
C LEU A 792 12.02 43.47 51.65
N ILE A 793 13.33 43.42 51.93
CA ILE A 793 14.34 42.88 51.00
C ILE A 793 14.13 41.37 50.79
N LEU A 794 13.69 40.61 51.80
CA LEU A 794 13.36 39.19 51.66
C LEU A 794 12.11 39.01 50.79
N GLU A 795 11.09 39.85 50.92
CA GLU A 795 9.89 39.85 50.07
C GLU A 795 10.27 40.19 48.62
N GLU A 796 11.03 41.27 48.35
CA GLU A 796 11.50 41.60 47.01
C GLU A 796 12.40 40.50 46.40
N VAL A 797 13.33 39.94 47.18
CA VAL A 797 14.23 38.87 46.71
C VAL A 797 13.46 37.55 46.52
N THR A 798 12.43 37.25 47.31
CA THR A 798 11.59 36.06 47.09
C THR A 798 10.59 36.25 45.95
N GLU A 799 10.09 37.45 45.70
CA GLU A 799 9.35 37.79 44.48
C GLU A 799 10.24 37.66 43.23
N LEU A 800 11.44 38.24 43.23
CA LEU A 800 12.38 38.10 42.11
C LEU A 800 12.83 36.65 41.94
N SER A 801 13.10 35.92 43.02
CA SER A 801 13.46 34.50 42.97
C SER A 801 12.30 33.59 42.56
N THR A 802 11.04 33.92 42.86
CA THR A 802 9.87 33.14 42.40
C THR A 802 9.59 33.44 40.93
N ARG A 803 9.56 34.71 40.49
CA ARG A 803 9.45 35.09 39.08
C ARG A 803 10.57 34.46 38.24
N LEU A 804 11.82 34.46 38.72
CA LEU A 804 12.94 33.79 38.05
C LEU A 804 12.79 32.26 38.09
N ALA A 805 12.33 31.66 39.19
CA ALA A 805 12.05 30.23 39.25
C ALA A 805 10.90 29.79 38.33
N GLU A 806 9.91 30.65 38.07
CA GLU A 806 8.84 30.42 37.10
C GLU A 806 9.35 30.53 35.66
N GLN A 807 10.12 31.57 35.33
CA GLN A 807 10.80 31.66 34.03
C GLN A 807 11.72 30.44 33.79
N VAL A 808 12.46 30.00 34.81
CA VAL A 808 13.31 28.80 34.75
C VAL A 808 12.48 27.51 34.71
N LYS A 809 11.31 27.40 35.36
CA LYS A 809 10.39 26.25 35.18
C LYS A 809 9.88 26.18 33.74
N ASN A 810 9.33 27.28 33.23
CA ASN A 810 8.77 27.35 31.87
C ASN A 810 9.84 27.07 30.81
N GLY A 811 11.03 27.65 30.96
CA GLY A 811 12.20 27.38 30.12
C GLY A 811 12.73 25.95 30.25
N ARG A 812 12.72 25.36 31.46
CA ARG A 812 13.07 23.95 31.68
C ARG A 812 12.09 23.02 31.00
N GLU A 813 10.79 23.25 31.05
CA GLU A 813 9.82 22.37 30.39
C GLU A 813 10.03 22.35 28.88
N PHE A 814 10.21 23.50 28.23
CA PHE A 814 10.55 23.58 26.81
C PHE A 814 11.88 22.89 26.48
N THR A 815 12.95 23.21 27.24
CA THR A 815 14.29 22.65 27.01
C THR A 815 14.34 21.13 27.26
N LEU A 816 13.61 20.64 28.26
CA LEU A 816 13.54 19.21 28.62
C LEU A 816 12.63 18.44 27.65
N ALA A 817 11.58 19.06 27.10
CA ALA A 817 10.81 18.52 25.99
C ALA A 817 11.68 18.40 24.72
N LEU A 818 12.40 19.46 24.35
CA LEU A 818 13.34 19.46 23.22
C LEU A 818 14.45 18.41 23.42
N THR A 819 15.03 18.31 24.62
CA THR A 819 16.05 17.32 24.96
C THR A 819 15.50 15.89 24.90
N LYS A 820 14.27 15.64 25.36
CA LYS A 820 13.58 14.35 25.18
C LYS A 820 13.36 14.02 23.70
N GLN A 821 12.98 15.01 22.90
CA GLN A 821 12.78 14.84 21.46
C GLN A 821 14.09 14.53 20.73
N VAL A 822 15.17 15.29 20.98
CA VAL A 822 16.52 15.03 20.45
C VAL A 822 17.03 13.64 20.87
N ASN A 823 16.91 13.28 22.15
CA ASN A 823 17.31 11.95 22.63
C ASN A 823 16.49 10.80 22.02
N SER A 824 15.20 11.04 21.74
CA SER A 824 14.32 10.10 21.03
C SER A 824 14.74 9.93 19.57
N HIS A 825 15.01 11.02 18.86
CA HIS A 825 15.55 10.98 17.50
C HIS A 825 16.92 10.29 17.45
N HIS A 826 17.83 10.58 18.39
CA HIS A 826 19.15 9.95 18.45
C HIS A 826 19.08 8.45 18.78
N HIS A 827 18.16 8.03 19.65
CA HIS A 827 17.87 6.61 19.86
C HIS A 827 17.26 5.95 18.62
N SER A 828 16.34 6.62 17.93
CA SER A 828 15.73 6.13 16.69
C SER A 828 16.78 5.95 15.60
N ILE A 829 17.70 6.91 15.43
CA ILE A 829 18.85 6.83 14.52
C ILE A 829 19.77 5.66 14.93
N ARG A 830 20.25 5.59 16.17
CA ARG A 830 21.11 4.47 16.64
C ARG A 830 20.44 3.09 16.56
N ALA A 831 19.11 3.02 16.62
CA ALA A 831 18.36 1.79 16.39
C ALA A 831 18.24 1.47 14.89
N LYS A 832 18.03 2.48 14.04
CA LYS A 832 17.97 2.34 12.59
C LYS A 832 19.32 2.00 11.97
N THR A 833 20.41 2.61 12.40
CA THR A 833 21.78 2.27 11.96
C THR A 833 22.12 0.83 12.33
N ARG A 834 21.79 0.38 13.56
CA ARG A 834 21.97 -1.04 13.95
C ARG A 834 21.09 -1.99 13.15
N GLN A 835 19.83 -1.64 12.87
CA GLN A 835 18.97 -2.45 12.00
C GLN A 835 19.53 -2.52 10.57
N MET A 836 20.05 -1.40 10.04
CA MET A 836 20.66 -1.34 8.72
C MET A 836 21.94 -2.17 8.64
N MET A 837 22.82 -2.08 9.64
CA MET A 837 24.01 -2.93 9.76
C MET A 837 23.66 -4.42 9.86
N ALA A 838 22.60 -4.78 10.60
CA ALA A 838 22.09 -6.14 10.63
C ALA A 838 21.60 -6.60 9.25
N THR A 839 20.73 -5.83 8.58
CA THR A 839 20.23 -6.20 7.24
C THR A 839 21.31 -6.22 6.16
N VAL A 840 22.35 -5.38 6.27
CA VAL A 840 23.52 -5.44 5.37
C VAL A 840 24.35 -6.70 5.65
N SER A 841 24.54 -7.07 6.92
CA SER A 841 25.22 -8.32 7.29
C SER A 841 24.45 -9.56 6.84
N GLU A 842 23.12 -9.55 7.01
CA GLU A 842 22.20 -10.58 6.50
C GLU A 842 22.30 -10.68 4.98
N LEU A 843 22.24 -9.55 4.24
CA LEU A 843 22.40 -9.53 2.79
C LEU A 843 23.76 -10.04 2.33
N SER A 844 24.87 -9.66 2.99
CA SER A 844 26.20 -10.19 2.65
C SER A 844 26.34 -11.69 2.92
N VAL A 845 25.68 -12.22 3.96
CA VAL A 845 25.60 -13.68 4.20
C VAL A 845 24.76 -14.35 3.11
N PHE A 846 23.58 -13.81 2.76
CA PHE A 846 22.76 -14.37 1.69
C PHE A 846 23.45 -14.28 0.31
N GLN A 847 24.21 -13.23 0.03
CA GLN A 847 25.04 -13.12 -1.18
C GLN A 847 26.15 -14.19 -1.19
N ALA A 848 26.86 -14.38 -0.08
CA ALA A 848 27.87 -15.44 0.03
C ALA A 848 27.25 -16.84 -0.15
N SER A 849 26.11 -17.12 0.47
CA SER A 849 25.38 -18.39 0.28
C SER A 849 24.82 -18.55 -1.12
N ALA A 850 24.36 -17.49 -1.79
CA ALA A 850 23.92 -17.55 -3.18
C ALA A 850 25.08 -17.85 -4.15
N ILE A 851 26.26 -17.24 -3.92
CA ILE A 851 27.47 -17.53 -4.70
C ILE A 851 27.94 -18.98 -4.47
N GLN A 852 27.91 -19.46 -3.22
CA GLN A 852 28.23 -20.87 -2.92
C GLN A 852 27.23 -21.84 -3.57
N LEU A 853 25.93 -21.55 -3.51
CA LEU A 853 24.91 -22.36 -4.19
C LEU A 853 25.07 -22.31 -5.72
N GLN A 854 25.46 -21.18 -6.30
CA GLN A 854 25.74 -21.07 -7.74
C GLN A 854 26.98 -21.90 -8.14
N GLN A 855 28.02 -21.92 -7.29
CA GLN A 855 29.20 -22.77 -7.50
C GLN A 855 28.85 -24.27 -7.34
N ASP A 856 28.01 -24.64 -6.39
CA ASP A 856 27.52 -26.02 -6.24
C ASP A 856 26.59 -26.43 -7.39
N VAL A 857 25.77 -25.51 -7.92
CA VAL A 857 24.97 -25.75 -9.13
C VAL A 857 25.88 -25.99 -10.34
N GLN A 858 26.86 -25.11 -10.61
CA GLN A 858 27.82 -25.32 -11.70
C GLN A 858 28.62 -26.63 -11.55
N ARG A 859 28.97 -27.02 -10.32
CA ARG A 859 29.63 -28.30 -10.03
C ARG A 859 28.70 -29.50 -10.26
N LEU A 860 27.40 -29.36 -10.01
CA LEU A 860 26.41 -30.41 -10.27
C LEU A 860 26.03 -30.49 -11.76
N GLU A 861 25.95 -29.35 -12.45
CA GLU A 861 25.77 -29.25 -13.90
C GLU A 861 26.92 -29.97 -14.63
N GLY A 862 28.18 -29.70 -14.26
CA GLY A 862 29.33 -30.44 -14.81
C GLY A 862 29.30 -31.95 -14.53
N ILE A 863 28.78 -32.38 -13.37
CA ILE A 863 28.58 -33.81 -13.07
C ILE A 863 27.44 -34.42 -13.92
N VAL A 864 26.42 -33.63 -14.26
CA VAL A 864 25.36 -34.05 -15.19
C VAL A 864 25.88 -34.11 -16.63
N GLU A 865 26.66 -33.13 -17.09
CA GLU A 865 27.33 -33.17 -18.40
C GLU A 865 28.28 -34.38 -18.53
N GLU A 866 29.06 -34.68 -17.48
CA GLU A 866 29.89 -35.90 -17.43
C GLU A 866 29.04 -37.18 -17.47
N ALA A 867 27.92 -37.22 -16.74
CA ALA A 867 27.01 -38.36 -16.71
C ALA A 867 26.25 -38.57 -18.04
N GLU A 868 25.84 -37.49 -18.71
CA GLU A 868 25.20 -37.53 -20.02
C GLU A 868 26.21 -37.94 -21.11
N ARG A 869 27.46 -37.46 -21.04
CA ARG A 869 28.56 -37.92 -21.90
C ARG A 869 28.82 -39.43 -21.72
N LEU A 870 28.87 -39.92 -20.47
CA LEU A 870 29.02 -41.36 -20.20
C LEU A 870 27.84 -42.18 -20.74
N MET A 871 26.60 -41.70 -20.60
CA MET A 871 25.43 -42.37 -21.22
C MET A 871 25.47 -42.35 -22.76
N ALA A 872 25.99 -41.29 -23.38
CA ALA A 872 26.19 -41.22 -24.83
C ALA A 872 27.33 -42.15 -25.31
N GLU A 873 28.35 -42.37 -24.48
CA GLU A 873 29.43 -43.35 -24.70
C GLU A 873 28.99 -44.80 -24.38
N GLY A 874 27.81 -44.97 -23.76
CA GLY A 874 27.20 -46.27 -23.44
C GLY A 874 27.59 -46.85 -22.07
N GLU A 875 28.29 -46.08 -21.24
CA GLU A 875 28.70 -46.45 -19.89
C GLU A 875 27.67 -45.99 -18.82
N ALA A 876 27.86 -46.42 -17.57
CA ALA A 876 26.97 -46.02 -16.48
C ALA A 876 27.20 -44.54 -16.10
N PRO A 877 26.15 -43.70 -15.97
CA PRO A 877 26.29 -42.26 -15.71
C PRO A 877 27.04 -41.91 -14.42
N PHE A 878 27.04 -42.81 -13.44
CA PHE A 878 27.84 -42.74 -12.22
C PHE A 878 27.90 -44.13 -11.59
N ALA A 879 28.99 -44.46 -10.88
CA ALA A 879 29.20 -45.80 -10.31
C ALA A 879 28.05 -46.30 -9.39
N GLU A 880 27.41 -45.38 -8.65
CA GLU A 880 26.22 -45.74 -7.85
C GLU A 880 25.02 -46.18 -8.70
N ALA A 881 24.91 -45.80 -9.98
CA ALA A 881 23.82 -46.22 -10.86
C ALA A 881 23.91 -47.73 -11.15
N GLU A 882 25.13 -48.22 -11.43
CA GLU A 882 25.39 -49.64 -11.65
C GLU A 882 25.10 -50.44 -10.37
N GLU A 883 25.61 -50.01 -9.22
CA GLU A 883 25.27 -50.64 -7.94
C GLU A 883 23.76 -50.65 -7.64
N ARG A 884 23.05 -49.54 -7.91
CA ARG A 884 21.60 -49.45 -7.70
C ARG A 884 20.85 -50.38 -8.64
N TYR A 885 21.25 -50.48 -9.91
CA TYR A 885 20.68 -51.40 -10.89
C TYR A 885 20.86 -52.86 -10.43
N ILE A 886 22.08 -53.25 -10.03
CA ILE A 886 22.38 -54.58 -9.49
C ILE A 886 21.51 -54.86 -8.25
N ARG A 887 21.49 -53.94 -7.27
CA ARG A 887 20.68 -54.06 -6.05
C ARG A 887 19.18 -54.18 -6.34
N GLU A 888 18.67 -53.49 -7.36
CA GLU A 888 17.26 -53.56 -7.74
C GLU A 888 16.91 -54.83 -8.53
N VAL A 889 17.80 -55.33 -9.39
CA VAL A 889 17.67 -56.64 -10.05
C VAL A 889 17.66 -57.77 -9.01
N GLU A 890 18.57 -57.74 -8.03
CA GLU A 890 18.54 -58.64 -6.87
C GLU A 890 17.26 -58.46 -6.05
N GLY A 891 16.78 -57.23 -5.86
CA GLY A 891 15.52 -56.91 -5.17
C GLY A 891 14.31 -57.55 -5.86
N LYS A 892 14.22 -57.40 -7.19
CA LYS A 892 13.20 -58.01 -8.05
C LYS A 892 13.30 -59.55 -8.10
N ALA A 893 14.49 -60.13 -7.88
CA ALA A 893 14.66 -61.57 -7.66
C ALA A 893 14.18 -62.01 -6.26
N ARG A 894 14.58 -61.30 -5.20
CA ARG A 894 14.15 -61.54 -3.82
C ARG A 894 12.63 -61.42 -3.67
N TYR A 895 12.00 -60.42 -4.26
CA TYR A 895 10.54 -60.23 -4.21
C TYR A 895 9.75 -61.36 -4.89
N ARG A 896 10.20 -61.86 -6.05
CA ARG A 896 9.60 -63.04 -6.71
C ARG A 896 9.65 -64.28 -5.81
N ASN A 897 10.76 -64.50 -5.11
CA ASN A 897 10.89 -65.60 -4.15
C ASN A 897 9.99 -65.43 -2.91
N VAL A 898 9.82 -64.19 -2.41
CA VAL A 898 8.89 -63.89 -1.31
C VAL A 898 7.43 -64.10 -1.73
N LEU A 899 7.02 -63.66 -2.92
CA LEU A 899 5.67 -63.92 -3.45
C LEU A 899 5.37 -65.42 -3.55
N ARG A 900 6.35 -66.23 -3.98
CA ARG A 900 6.21 -67.69 -4.00
C ARG A 900 5.97 -68.26 -2.61
N ARG A 901 6.83 -67.94 -1.63
CA ARG A 901 6.63 -68.34 -0.23
C ARG A 901 5.30 -67.87 0.34
N LYS A 902 4.90 -66.62 0.09
CA LYS A 902 3.68 -66.07 0.67
C LYS A 902 2.40 -66.71 0.11
N LYS A 903 2.47 -67.25 -1.12
CA LYS A 903 1.41 -68.10 -1.67
C LYS A 903 1.36 -69.47 -0.98
N GLU A 904 2.52 -70.10 -0.79
CA GLU A 904 2.68 -71.37 -0.05
C GLU A 904 2.19 -71.21 1.42
N GLU A 905 2.48 -70.08 2.06
CA GLU A 905 2.03 -69.72 3.42
C GLU A 905 0.51 -69.46 3.48
N LEU A 906 -0.08 -68.69 2.56
CA LEU A 906 -1.52 -68.41 2.50
C LEU A 906 -2.38 -69.64 2.20
N GLU A 907 -1.81 -70.68 1.58
CA GLU A 907 -2.46 -71.98 1.41
C GLU A 907 -2.46 -72.79 2.73
N SER A 908 -1.58 -72.45 3.69
CA SER A 908 -1.52 -73.06 5.04
C SER A 908 -2.26 -72.27 6.14
N GLU A 909 -2.27 -70.93 6.10
CA GLU A 909 -2.80 -70.08 7.19
C GLU A 909 -4.33 -70.09 7.33
N LYS A 910 -5.06 -70.58 6.31
CA LYS A 910 -6.55 -70.67 6.33
C LYS A 910 -7.13 -71.56 7.44
N SER A 911 -6.29 -72.16 8.30
CA SER A 911 -6.69 -73.01 9.41
C SER A 911 -7.05 -72.27 10.71
N LYS A 912 -6.42 -71.12 11.06
CA LYS A 912 -6.54 -70.53 12.43
C LYS A 912 -6.45 -68.99 12.45
N GLY A 913 -7.33 -68.34 13.24
CA GLY A 913 -7.41 -66.88 13.41
C GLY A 913 -6.69 -66.31 14.66
N PRO A 914 -6.47 -64.98 14.74
CA PRO A 914 -5.48 -64.35 15.64
C PRO A 914 -6.04 -63.75 16.96
N LYS A 915 -5.11 -63.31 17.84
CA LYS A 915 -5.34 -62.50 19.06
C LYS A 915 -4.31 -61.36 19.19
N VAL A 916 -4.62 -60.33 19.97
CA VAL A 916 -3.79 -59.13 20.22
C VAL A 916 -3.62 -58.90 21.74
N TYR A 917 -2.50 -58.32 22.19
CA TYR A 917 -2.11 -58.16 23.60
C TYR A 917 -1.85 -56.70 24.01
N VAL A 918 -2.48 -56.21 25.09
CA VAL A 918 -2.07 -55.04 25.91
C VAL A 918 -2.60 -55.23 27.35
N GLU A 919 -1.83 -54.87 28.38
CA GLU A 919 -2.20 -55.00 29.81
C GLU A 919 -2.34 -53.63 30.53
N GLN A 920 -3.01 -53.61 31.69
CA GLN A 920 -3.23 -52.41 32.54
C GLN A 920 -2.47 -52.48 33.87
N ARG A 921 -2.26 -51.34 34.56
CA ARG A 921 -1.46 -51.22 35.80
C ARG A 921 -2.30 -51.07 37.09
N PRO A 922 -1.80 -51.49 38.27
CA PRO A 922 -2.52 -51.38 39.57
C PRO A 922 -2.56 -49.95 40.18
N ASN A 923 -3.53 -49.69 41.07
CA ASN A 923 -3.92 -48.34 41.51
C ASN A 923 -3.84 -48.02 43.03
N ALA A 924 -3.34 -48.92 43.90
CA ALA A 924 -3.30 -48.70 45.35
C ALA A 924 -2.09 -49.36 46.03
N TYR A 925 -1.78 -48.97 47.27
CA TYR A 925 -0.83 -49.67 48.15
C TYR A 925 -1.43 -49.95 49.53
N ILE A 926 -0.78 -50.85 50.28
CA ILE A 926 -1.16 -51.28 51.63
C ILE A 926 -0.09 -50.75 52.60
N PRO A 927 -0.44 -49.91 53.60
CA PRO A 927 0.48 -49.52 54.68
C PRO A 927 0.68 -50.65 55.70
N ASP A 928 1.85 -50.69 56.33
CA ASP A 928 2.22 -51.71 57.33
C ASP A 928 1.55 -51.54 58.72
N ASP A 929 0.70 -50.51 58.89
CA ASP A 929 0.06 -50.10 60.16
C ASP A 929 -1.08 -51.03 60.64
N GLY A 930 -0.87 -52.35 60.67
CA GLY A 930 -1.70 -53.34 61.38
C GLY A 930 -3.16 -53.53 60.92
N LEU A 931 -3.67 -52.70 60.01
CA LEU A 931 -5.04 -52.69 59.52
C LEU A 931 -5.04 -52.80 58.00
N SER A 932 -5.17 -54.03 57.50
CA SER A 932 -4.96 -54.41 56.10
C SER A 932 -6.08 -53.94 55.14
N VAL A 933 -6.15 -52.62 54.91
CA VAL A 933 -7.08 -51.98 53.95
C VAL A 933 -6.28 -51.09 52.99
N PRO A 934 -6.25 -51.38 51.67
CA PRO A 934 -5.51 -50.57 50.70
C PRO A 934 -6.01 -49.12 50.61
N LYS A 935 -5.10 -48.17 50.40
CA LYS A 935 -5.45 -46.76 50.11
C LYS A 935 -5.00 -46.36 48.69
N PRO A 936 -5.86 -45.68 47.90
CA PRO A 936 -5.49 -45.18 46.58
C PRO A 936 -4.57 -43.95 46.69
N PHE A 937 -3.77 -43.70 45.65
CA PHE A 937 -2.89 -42.53 45.60
C PHE A 937 -3.69 -41.23 45.38
N GLY A 938 -3.34 -40.18 46.15
CA GLY A 938 -3.91 -38.84 45.98
C GLY A 938 -3.36 -38.11 44.74
N ALA A 939 -3.97 -36.96 44.40
CA ALA A 939 -3.76 -36.22 43.15
C ALA A 939 -2.36 -35.61 42.90
N LEU A 940 -1.35 -35.97 43.70
CA LEU A 940 0.04 -35.53 43.57
C LEU A 940 0.97 -36.76 43.64
N MET A 941 1.12 -37.46 42.50
CA MET A 941 2.05 -38.60 42.41
C MET A 941 3.51 -38.15 42.41
N PRO A 942 4.39 -38.75 43.22
CA PRO A 942 5.84 -38.63 43.04
C PRO A 942 6.28 -39.39 41.79
N PHE A 943 6.69 -38.65 40.74
CA PHE A 943 7.20 -39.26 39.51
C PHE A 943 8.62 -39.81 39.75
N LYS A 944 8.86 -41.10 39.44
CA LYS A 944 10.23 -41.61 39.27
C LYS A 944 10.77 -41.09 37.92
N PRO A 945 11.90 -40.35 37.88
CA PRO A 945 12.49 -39.92 36.61
C PRO A 945 13.12 -41.12 35.88
N THR A 946 12.73 -41.34 34.64
CA THR A 946 13.37 -42.29 33.73
C THR A 946 14.76 -41.76 33.31
N PRO A 947 15.83 -42.58 33.30
CA PRO A 947 17.13 -42.13 32.80
C PRO A 947 17.05 -41.81 31.29
N ALA A 948 17.42 -40.59 30.91
CA ALA A 948 17.47 -40.17 29.51
C ALA A 948 18.77 -40.66 28.85
N VAL A 949 18.66 -41.18 27.61
CA VAL A 949 19.80 -41.65 26.82
C VAL A 949 20.60 -40.46 26.27
N GLN A 950 21.91 -40.64 26.14
CA GLN A 950 22.85 -39.61 25.69
C GLN A 950 22.56 -39.13 24.27
N THR A 951 22.57 -37.80 24.06
CA THR A 951 22.72 -37.18 22.74
C THR A 951 23.84 -36.15 22.77
N SER A 952 24.94 -36.45 22.08
CA SER A 952 26.15 -35.62 22.05
C SER A 952 26.13 -34.63 20.88
N ARG A 953 26.05 -33.33 21.17
CA ARG A 953 26.61 -32.22 20.36
C ARG A 953 26.42 -30.87 21.08
N TYR A 954 27.51 -30.32 21.61
CA TYR A 954 27.60 -28.93 22.04
C TYR A 954 28.26 -28.09 20.94
N TYR A 955 27.74 -26.88 20.70
CA TYR A 955 28.57 -25.73 20.30
C TYR A 955 28.07 -24.45 20.99
N ARG A 956 29.01 -23.55 21.32
CA ARG A 956 28.80 -22.42 22.24
C ARG A 956 28.30 -21.14 21.56
N SER A 957 27.59 -20.32 22.33
CA SER A 957 27.69 -18.86 22.20
C SER A 957 28.64 -18.29 23.26
N LYS A 958 29.21 -17.11 23.02
CA LYS A 958 30.27 -16.45 23.81
C LYS A 958 29.61 -15.53 24.88
N SER A 959 29.86 -15.72 26.18
CA SER A 959 30.96 -15.11 26.97
C SER A 959 31.15 -13.60 26.69
N GLU A 960 30.75 -12.65 27.54
CA GLU A 960 31.12 -12.35 28.95
C GLU A 960 32.24 -11.30 29.10
N ARG A 961 32.05 -10.43 30.12
CA ARG A 961 33.04 -9.78 31.01
C ARG A 961 32.21 -8.96 32.02
N SER A 962 32.08 -9.36 33.29
CA SER A 962 33.06 -9.20 34.40
C SER A 962 33.55 -7.74 34.47
N ARG A 963 33.24 -6.91 35.48
CA ARG A 963 33.17 -7.09 36.94
C ARG A 963 34.55 -7.39 37.58
N ASP A 964 34.80 -6.64 38.66
CA ASP A 964 35.81 -6.79 39.70
C ASP A 964 37.29 -6.47 39.33
N SER A 965 38.11 -6.30 40.38
CA SER A 965 39.21 -5.33 40.49
C SER A 965 40.63 -5.86 40.26
N ASP A 966 41.54 -4.92 39.98
CA ASP A 966 43.01 -4.91 40.19
C ASP A 966 43.83 -6.22 40.28
N GLY A 967 44.91 -6.27 39.49
CA GLY A 967 46.07 -7.15 39.75
C GLY A 967 46.53 -7.99 38.55
N PRO A 968 47.52 -7.54 37.76
CA PRO A 968 48.00 -8.30 36.60
C PRO A 968 49.14 -9.28 36.95
N LYS A 969 49.07 -10.52 36.45
CA LYS A 969 50.26 -11.34 36.09
C LYS A 969 49.90 -12.61 35.28
N ARG A 970 50.49 -12.68 34.06
CA ARG A 970 50.98 -13.87 33.32
C ARG A 970 50.02 -15.05 33.04
N GLY A 971 49.95 -15.45 31.76
CA GLY A 971 49.51 -16.79 31.34
C GLY A 971 50.57 -17.88 31.61
N PRO A 972 50.53 -19.05 30.94
CA PRO A 972 51.10 -19.08 29.58
C PRO A 972 50.55 -20.15 28.60
N TYR A 973 51.08 -20.11 27.36
CA TYR A 973 51.12 -21.15 26.30
C TYR A 973 49.81 -21.75 25.73
N SER A 974 49.73 -22.19 24.46
CA SER A 974 49.89 -21.50 23.16
C SER A 974 49.34 -22.46 22.04
N GLU A 975 49.78 -22.67 20.79
CA GLU A 975 50.95 -22.21 20.00
C GLU A 975 50.75 -22.34 18.47
N SER A 976 51.40 -21.46 17.70
CA SER A 976 51.69 -21.56 16.25
C SER A 976 50.51 -21.53 15.23
N TYR A 977 50.69 -21.20 13.94
CA TYR A 977 51.91 -20.92 13.13
C TYR A 977 51.72 -19.66 12.24
N SER A 978 52.84 -19.01 11.87
CA SER A 978 53.11 -18.07 10.73
C SER A 978 51.94 -17.34 10.01
N GLY A 979 51.98 -16.02 9.71
CA GLY A 979 53.13 -15.16 9.39
C GLY A 979 53.21 -14.91 7.86
N GLY A 980 53.54 -13.74 7.32
CA GLY A 980 53.96 -12.47 7.93
C GLY A 980 55.16 -11.86 7.19
N GLY A 981 54.94 -10.92 6.26
CA GLY A 981 56.03 -10.27 5.54
C GLY A 981 55.55 -9.34 4.42
N SER A 982 56.04 -8.08 4.41
CA SER A 982 55.84 -7.11 3.33
C SER A 982 57.20 -6.78 2.71
N LEU A 983 57.29 -6.71 1.37
CA LEU A 983 58.43 -6.14 0.67
C LEU A 983 58.04 -5.60 -0.72
N LYS A 984 58.93 -4.77 -1.29
CA LYS A 984 58.71 -3.90 -2.46
C LYS A 984 58.99 -4.61 -3.79
N GLY A 985 58.43 -4.11 -4.90
CA GLY A 985 58.94 -4.36 -6.26
C GLY A 985 58.10 -3.75 -7.39
N ASN A 986 58.74 -2.88 -8.19
CA ASN A 986 58.75 -2.71 -9.66
C ASN A 986 57.82 -3.59 -10.55
N ASP A 987 57.47 -3.25 -11.80
CA ASP A 987 57.49 -2.00 -12.60
C ASP A 987 56.70 -2.27 -13.92
N ASN A 988 56.35 -1.22 -14.67
CA ASN A 988 55.66 -1.28 -15.99
C ASN A 988 54.20 -1.79 -15.94
N GLY A 989 53.28 -1.39 -16.83
CA GLY A 989 53.33 -0.35 -17.86
C GLY A 989 52.36 -0.63 -19.03
N PRO A 990 51.29 0.17 -19.27
CA PRO A 990 50.52 0.14 -20.53
C PRO A 990 51.30 0.88 -21.64
N PRO A 991 51.13 0.62 -22.96
CA PRO A 991 49.83 0.79 -23.63
C PRO A 991 49.61 0.12 -25.05
N LYS A 992 48.52 0.54 -25.74
CA LYS A 992 48.34 0.75 -27.21
C LYS A 992 48.02 -0.38 -28.23
N THR A 993 47.05 -0.02 -29.10
CA THR A 993 46.89 -0.25 -30.56
C THR A 993 46.64 -1.65 -31.17
N ASN A 994 45.42 -1.81 -31.72
CA ASN A 994 45.09 -2.07 -33.15
C ASN A 994 43.65 -1.52 -33.36
N HIS A 995 43.31 -0.52 -34.18
CA HIS A 995 43.44 -0.29 -35.63
C HIS A 995 42.60 -1.20 -36.55
N PHE A 996 41.38 -0.72 -36.88
CA PHE A 996 40.66 -0.68 -38.19
C PHE A 996 39.27 -0.09 -37.84
N SER A 997 38.75 1.05 -38.31
CA SER A 997 38.48 1.59 -39.67
C SER A 997 37.66 0.63 -40.55
N LEU A 998 36.59 1.05 -41.25
CA LEU A 998 36.13 2.41 -41.57
C LEU A 998 34.59 2.49 -41.63
N THR A 999 34.04 3.69 -41.44
CA THR A 999 32.64 4.05 -41.68
C THR A 999 32.19 3.85 -43.13
N GLN A 1000 31.01 3.28 -43.32
CA GLN A 1000 29.91 3.97 -44.02
C GLN A 1000 28.57 3.61 -43.34
#